data_AF-A0A1T4KT50-F1
#
_entry.id   AF-A0A1T4KT50-F1
#
_cell.length_a   1.000
_cell.length_b   1.000
_cell.length_c   1.000
_cell.angle_alpha   90.00
_cell.angle_beta   90.00
_cell.angle_gamma   90.00
#
_symmetry.space_group_name_H-M   'P 1'
#
loop_
_entity.id
_entity.type
_entity.pdbx_description
1 polymer ?
#
loop_
_entity_poly.entity_id
_entity_poly.type
_entity_poly.pdbx_seq_one_letter_code
_entity_poly.pdbx_strand_id
1 'polypeptide(L)'
;MDKMDKKSFIQKTTKKEIKLRVKEGMAAKSVVKPRAARLQSKKEYKQAKKHYQLRRKNARYLRKKETTSGVAVEALTKKRMLDAKGDKTVAKKVFQAHQKADPTMVRNQVKGEAKYQAKAKAVQTIVLDPMHKDDTLNEAVEAYQQGRSAVHRVKTAKHLGKSSVKIVGKAGKSTYGLGNRLLNFSMGNGFKRTPEDFKLKNRTKRSMQKWKARRKAIQEAKKAQKTSAVLRSMFRGEKAVGKAASVLAQNPFVLAILGLLLFLFLILGAIAATPQSAVMQDEIELTKTYKAFTEEDAKNSDENNIFYTDFTQPLLYMNYRYEDFKLSDLVPWRLSTFASYVTELWGDLNGCKPEYKFTSMDSLAKDKGTAYHLSEEDYTEWSEITKETQFQALDGQLSFPFQTEVLPIARRFGYEREGESIQLVESVSVALSPGQECVAPMGGVLTIPAENTFLITKEKDARLRLKGIGTGRFQGNETVTEGKGLGNAIGDRLQITYEKYDVESDKWQKVNPAFYFPKVTYMQVTSLGNSDFSPQKDMADRAKTIYDFLMKKGYTRQGICAILGNFQIESSINPKRAEGDYLKPPVGASGNCWDDDNWLNMGNNEIYGGKFPLIIHRGIGLGQWTDTADGSTRGTMLRNYAKSKNKKWYDLELQLDFMLNGDTPASKTMFVNTVGSKVGTTVPELTTYFLTHWEGNPGDKLQQRIQAAQNWYNYFSGSAADLNGTSKENFEKYKDKIAPLPTNKEMKDGWGGNAYALGNCTWWVYNRMAQLGKHIHPTMGNANQWVQNYVQTPGARLVSEPKRGDAIIFTNGAAGSHPTYGHVAMVEYVNSDGSFLISEMNVQGAYSMGWRVLTKQPNEYFMRVE
;
A
#
# COMPACT_ATOMS: atom_id res chain seq x y z
N MET A 1 -66.12 -25.96 2.99
CA MET A 1 -65.02 -24.98 2.82
C MET A 1 -63.77 -25.54 3.51
N ASP A 2 -62.80 -25.97 2.71
CA ASP A 2 -61.87 -27.04 3.12
C ASP A 2 -60.64 -26.58 3.94
N LYS A 3 -60.01 -27.49 4.69
CA LYS A 3 -58.80 -27.23 5.51
C LYS A 3 -57.61 -26.76 4.67
N MET A 4 -57.47 -27.24 3.42
CA MET A 4 -56.47 -26.72 2.48
C MET A 4 -56.72 -25.25 2.13
N ASP A 5 -57.98 -24.86 1.95
CA ASP A 5 -58.33 -23.53 1.47
C ASP A 5 -58.19 -22.47 2.57
N LYS A 6 -58.55 -22.79 3.82
CA LYS A 6 -58.21 -21.97 5.00
C LYS A 6 -56.69 -21.74 5.12
N LYS A 7 -55.86 -22.74 4.85
CA LYS A 7 -54.38 -22.63 4.90
C LYS A 7 -53.84 -21.74 3.77
N SER A 8 -54.43 -21.83 2.57
CA SER A 8 -54.16 -20.95 1.41
C SER A 8 -54.54 -19.49 1.71
N PHE A 9 -55.74 -19.28 2.27
CA PHE A 9 -56.28 -17.97 2.62
C PHE A 9 -55.42 -17.29 3.70
N ILE A 10 -55.14 -17.97 4.81
CA ILE A 10 -54.30 -17.44 5.89
C ILE A 10 -52.91 -17.03 5.37
N GLN A 11 -52.26 -17.84 4.53
CA GLN A 11 -50.98 -17.45 3.92
C GLN A 11 -51.08 -16.23 3.00
N LYS A 12 -52.17 -16.08 2.22
CA LYS A 12 -52.42 -14.90 1.39
C LYS A 12 -52.62 -13.65 2.24
N THR A 13 -53.38 -13.75 3.34
CA THR A 13 -53.63 -12.64 4.28
C THR A 13 -52.34 -12.20 4.98
N THR A 14 -51.56 -13.13 5.55
CA THR A 14 -50.26 -12.81 6.18
C THR A 14 -49.27 -12.17 5.19
N LYS A 15 -49.28 -12.58 3.90
CA LYS A 15 -48.45 -11.94 2.86
C LYS A 15 -48.89 -10.50 2.54
N LYS A 16 -50.20 -10.19 2.55
CA LYS A 16 -50.72 -8.82 2.37
C LYS A 16 -50.34 -7.93 3.57
N GLU A 17 -50.53 -8.43 4.79
CA GLU A 17 -50.22 -7.71 6.03
C GLU A 17 -48.72 -7.36 6.12
N ILE A 18 -47.83 -8.32 5.84
CA ILE A 18 -46.37 -8.07 5.79
C ILE A 18 -46.02 -7.01 4.73
N LYS A 19 -46.70 -6.96 3.58
CA LYS A 19 -46.45 -5.91 2.57
C LYS A 19 -46.88 -4.52 3.06
N LEU A 20 -48.02 -4.42 3.76
CA LEU A 20 -48.51 -3.16 4.32
C LEU A 20 -47.54 -2.63 5.38
N ARG A 21 -47.17 -3.47 6.36
CA ARG A 21 -46.23 -3.13 7.44
C ARG A 21 -44.84 -2.72 6.94
N VAL A 22 -44.39 -3.27 5.81
CA VAL A 22 -43.14 -2.82 5.14
C VAL A 22 -43.30 -1.44 4.50
N LYS A 23 -44.45 -1.13 3.89
CA LYS A 23 -44.74 0.20 3.33
C LYS A 23 -44.81 1.27 4.41
N GLU A 24 -45.43 0.96 5.55
CA GLU A 24 -45.49 1.82 6.73
C GLU A 24 -44.10 2.07 7.32
N GLY A 25 -43.30 1.01 7.51
CA GLY A 25 -41.93 1.12 8.01
C GLY A 25 -41.01 1.96 7.13
N MET A 26 -41.20 1.90 5.80
CA MET A 26 -40.53 2.78 4.83
C MET A 26 -41.02 4.24 4.93
N ALA A 27 -42.34 4.45 5.04
CA ALA A 27 -42.92 5.79 5.12
C ALA A 27 -42.52 6.53 6.41
N ALA A 28 -42.49 5.83 7.55
CA ALA A 28 -42.10 6.36 8.85
C ALA A 28 -40.65 6.89 8.89
N LYS A 29 -39.79 6.47 7.93
CA LYS A 29 -38.38 6.89 7.81
C LYS A 29 -38.10 7.77 6.60
N SER A 30 -39.14 8.17 5.86
CA SER A 30 -39.00 8.96 4.61
C SER A 30 -38.50 10.39 4.80
N VAL A 31 -38.55 10.92 6.03
CA VAL A 31 -38.12 12.29 6.37
C VAL A 31 -36.63 12.37 6.76
N VAL A 32 -35.97 11.22 6.95
CA VAL A 32 -34.56 11.12 7.38
C VAL A 32 -33.64 10.85 6.17
N LYS A 33 -32.37 11.27 6.24
CA LYS A 33 -31.37 10.97 5.18
C LYS A 33 -31.28 9.45 4.92
N PRO A 34 -31.06 8.98 3.67
CA PRO A 34 -31.00 7.55 3.34
C PRO A 34 -30.06 6.71 4.22
N ARG A 35 -28.81 7.14 4.44
CA ARG A 35 -27.86 6.51 5.39
C ARG A 35 -28.46 6.35 6.79
N ALA A 36 -29.09 7.39 7.33
CA ALA A 36 -29.70 7.36 8.66
C ALA A 36 -30.93 6.41 8.71
N ALA A 37 -31.76 6.39 7.67
CA ALA A 37 -32.88 5.45 7.55
C ALA A 37 -32.41 3.99 7.44
N ARG A 38 -31.32 3.72 6.71
CA ARG A 38 -30.63 2.41 6.69
C ARG A 38 -30.10 2.03 8.07
N LEU A 39 -29.41 2.93 8.76
CA LEU A 39 -28.82 2.66 10.09
C LEU A 39 -29.91 2.38 11.16
N GLN A 40 -30.97 3.18 11.17
CA GLN A 40 -32.09 3.00 12.08
C GLN A 40 -32.81 1.66 11.82
N SER A 41 -33.06 1.32 10.56
CA SER A 41 -33.66 0.01 10.20
C SER A 41 -32.71 -1.18 10.42
N LYS A 42 -31.38 -1.01 10.30
CA LYS A 42 -30.35 -1.99 10.68
C LYS A 42 -30.39 -2.26 12.19
N LYS A 43 -30.55 -1.22 13.02
CA LYS A 43 -30.69 -1.33 14.49
C LYS A 43 -31.99 -2.03 14.88
N GLU A 44 -33.12 -1.63 14.30
CA GLU A 44 -34.44 -2.27 14.49
C GLU A 44 -34.42 -3.75 14.06
N TYR A 45 -33.79 -4.09 12.93
CA TYR A 45 -33.65 -5.48 12.49
C TYR A 45 -32.80 -6.30 13.46
N LYS A 46 -31.67 -5.77 13.97
CA LYS A 46 -30.86 -6.44 15.00
C LYS A 46 -31.66 -6.68 16.28
N GLN A 47 -32.45 -5.70 16.74
CA GLN A 47 -33.33 -5.83 17.91
C GLN A 47 -34.43 -6.89 17.68
N ALA A 48 -35.12 -6.86 16.54
CA ALA A 48 -36.14 -7.85 16.19
C ALA A 48 -35.56 -9.28 16.04
N LYS A 49 -34.34 -9.42 15.51
CA LYS A 49 -33.58 -10.69 15.46
C LYS A 49 -33.32 -11.24 16.86
N LYS A 50 -32.86 -10.39 17.80
CA LYS A 50 -32.62 -10.75 19.22
C LYS A 50 -33.92 -11.13 19.94
N HIS A 51 -34.99 -10.35 19.77
CA HIS A 51 -36.30 -10.65 20.38
C HIS A 51 -36.89 -11.97 19.87
N TYR A 52 -36.82 -12.24 18.55
CA TYR A 52 -37.24 -13.54 18.00
C TYR A 52 -36.40 -14.71 18.54
N GLN A 53 -35.08 -14.55 18.67
CA GLN A 53 -34.22 -15.58 19.26
C GLN A 53 -34.59 -15.89 20.71
N LEU A 54 -34.88 -14.88 21.52
CA LEU A 54 -35.34 -15.03 22.91
C LEU A 54 -36.69 -15.76 22.97
N ARG A 55 -37.70 -15.30 22.19
CA ARG A 55 -39.01 -15.97 22.12
C ARG A 55 -38.91 -17.42 21.63
N ARG A 56 -38.00 -17.72 20.70
CA ARG A 56 -37.71 -19.09 20.24
C ARG A 56 -37.04 -19.94 21.32
N LYS A 57 -36.14 -19.38 22.14
CA LYS A 57 -35.56 -20.08 23.32
C LYS A 57 -36.66 -20.38 24.35
N ASN A 58 -37.46 -19.40 24.74
CA ASN A 58 -38.53 -19.56 25.74
C ASN A 58 -39.58 -20.58 25.29
N ALA A 59 -39.98 -20.57 24.02
CA ALA A 59 -40.90 -21.56 23.46
C ALA A 59 -40.30 -22.99 23.38
N ARG A 60 -38.97 -23.13 23.23
CA ARG A 60 -38.30 -24.43 23.32
C ARG A 60 -38.19 -24.91 24.77
N TYR A 61 -37.94 -24.01 25.71
CA TYR A 61 -37.88 -24.30 27.14
C TYR A 61 -39.24 -24.79 27.68
N LEU A 62 -40.32 -24.06 27.37
CA LEU A 62 -41.68 -24.43 27.74
C LEU A 62 -42.21 -25.70 27.03
N ARG A 63 -41.57 -26.14 25.94
CA ARG A 63 -41.85 -27.43 25.29
C ARG A 63 -40.98 -28.58 25.84
N LYS A 64 -39.92 -28.28 26.59
CA LYS A 64 -39.08 -29.29 27.28
C LYS A 64 -39.54 -29.56 28.71
N LYS A 65 -40.17 -28.57 29.37
CA LYS A 65 -40.96 -28.80 30.58
C LYS A 65 -42.35 -29.29 30.16
N GLU A 66 -42.51 -30.61 30.08
CA GLU A 66 -43.85 -31.20 30.09
C GLU A 66 -44.54 -30.87 31.44
N THR A 67 -45.87 -31.00 31.47
CA THR A 67 -46.72 -31.03 32.69
C THR A 67 -46.69 -29.83 33.69
N THR A 68 -46.95 -28.59 33.24
CA THR A 68 -47.69 -27.62 34.12
C THR A 68 -48.35 -26.43 33.43
N SER A 69 -47.81 -25.90 32.33
CA SER A 69 -48.40 -24.73 31.65
C SER A 69 -49.51 -25.14 30.68
N GLY A 70 -50.78 -24.93 31.06
CA GLY A 70 -51.95 -25.38 30.29
C GLY A 70 -52.02 -24.89 28.84
N VAL A 71 -52.85 -25.54 28.02
CA VAL A 71 -52.94 -25.40 26.55
C VAL A 71 -52.96 -23.94 26.06
N ALA A 72 -53.65 -23.04 26.79
CA ALA A 72 -53.70 -21.62 26.48
C ALA A 72 -52.32 -20.92 26.54
N VAL A 73 -51.46 -21.30 27.49
CA VAL A 73 -50.11 -20.72 27.68
C VAL A 73 -49.16 -21.16 26.57
N GLU A 74 -49.23 -22.43 26.14
CA GLU A 74 -48.44 -22.91 25.00
C GLU A 74 -48.91 -22.22 23.70
N ALA A 75 -50.21 -22.17 23.45
CA ALA A 75 -50.79 -21.49 22.30
C ALA A 75 -50.41 -20.00 22.25
N LEU A 76 -50.49 -19.28 23.37
CA LEU A 76 -50.09 -17.89 23.51
C LEU A 76 -48.58 -17.69 23.28
N THR A 77 -47.75 -18.59 23.79
CA THR A 77 -46.28 -18.57 23.60
C THR A 77 -45.90 -18.81 22.15
N LYS A 78 -46.57 -19.78 21.50
CA LYS A 78 -46.42 -20.09 20.07
C LYS A 78 -46.86 -18.92 19.19
N LYS A 79 -47.98 -18.25 19.52
CA LYS A 79 -48.45 -17.02 18.88
C LYS A 79 -47.39 -15.91 18.99
N ARG A 80 -46.97 -15.55 20.21
CA ARG A 80 -45.92 -14.54 20.46
C ARG A 80 -44.59 -14.83 19.74
N MET A 81 -44.23 -16.10 19.53
CA MET A 81 -43.04 -16.48 18.76
C MET A 81 -43.22 -16.32 17.25
N LEU A 82 -44.42 -16.58 16.73
CA LEU A 82 -44.79 -16.33 15.32
C LEU A 82 -44.91 -14.83 15.02
N ASP A 83 -45.48 -14.05 15.94
CA ASP A 83 -45.55 -12.59 15.84
C ASP A 83 -44.15 -11.98 15.75
N ALA A 84 -43.25 -12.34 16.67
CA ALA A 84 -41.84 -11.93 16.64
C ALA A 84 -41.09 -12.41 15.38
N LYS A 85 -41.49 -13.53 14.77
CA LYS A 85 -40.97 -14.00 13.46
C LYS A 85 -41.48 -13.09 12.33
N GLY A 86 -42.73 -12.66 12.38
CA GLY A 86 -43.32 -11.65 11.50
C GLY A 86 -42.58 -10.32 11.60
N ASP A 87 -42.37 -9.81 12.81
CA ASP A 87 -41.67 -8.54 13.07
C ASP A 87 -40.23 -8.57 12.55
N LYS A 88 -39.47 -9.64 12.84
CA LYS A 88 -38.13 -9.88 12.25
C LYS A 88 -38.18 -9.84 10.71
N THR A 89 -39.23 -10.40 10.10
CA THR A 89 -39.38 -10.48 8.64
C THR A 89 -39.74 -9.12 8.03
N VAL A 90 -40.60 -8.34 8.68
CA VAL A 90 -40.90 -6.95 8.30
C VAL A 90 -39.64 -6.09 8.44
N ALA A 91 -38.96 -6.15 9.59
CA ALA A 91 -37.72 -5.39 9.82
C ALA A 91 -36.60 -5.76 8.84
N LYS A 92 -36.40 -7.06 8.50
CA LYS A 92 -35.45 -7.46 7.44
C LYS A 92 -35.84 -6.84 6.10
N LYS A 93 -37.12 -6.82 5.74
CA LYS A 93 -37.58 -6.26 4.46
C LYS A 93 -37.52 -4.73 4.40
N VAL A 94 -37.82 -4.03 5.49
CA VAL A 94 -37.65 -2.57 5.60
C VAL A 94 -36.17 -2.21 5.53
N PHE A 95 -35.31 -2.92 6.26
CA PHE A 95 -33.85 -2.77 6.14
C PHE A 95 -33.38 -3.02 4.70
N GLN A 96 -33.77 -4.13 4.06
CA GLN A 96 -33.41 -4.43 2.67
C GLN A 96 -33.97 -3.42 1.65
N ALA A 97 -35.10 -2.78 1.94
CA ALA A 97 -35.66 -1.75 1.08
C ALA A 97 -34.91 -0.42 1.24
N HIS A 98 -34.53 -0.03 2.46
CA HIS A 98 -33.60 1.08 2.67
C HIS A 98 -32.20 0.76 2.10
N GLN A 99 -31.70 -0.46 2.23
CA GLN A 99 -30.44 -0.95 1.63
C GLN A 99 -30.43 -0.74 0.09
N LYS A 100 -31.57 -0.96 -0.58
CA LYS A 100 -31.74 -0.73 -2.03
C LYS A 100 -32.02 0.72 -2.41
N ALA A 101 -32.54 1.53 -1.47
CA ALA A 101 -32.85 2.94 -1.68
C ALA A 101 -31.73 3.88 -1.21
N ASP A 102 -30.70 3.33 -0.56
CA ASP A 102 -29.57 4.09 -0.06
C ASP A 102 -28.51 4.26 -1.16
N PRO A 103 -28.27 5.49 -1.67
CA PRO A 103 -27.20 5.76 -2.61
C PRO A 103 -25.81 5.60 -1.96
N THR A 104 -25.69 5.50 -0.63
CA THR A 104 -24.40 5.28 0.05
C THR A 104 -23.92 3.83 0.03
N MET A 105 -24.50 2.96 -0.79
CA MET A 105 -24.14 1.54 -0.84
C MET A 105 -23.44 1.15 -2.13
N VAL A 106 -22.24 0.58 -1.97
CA VAL A 106 -21.33 0.13 -3.03
C VAL A 106 -22.06 -0.63 -4.15
N ARG A 107 -22.91 -1.61 -3.84
CA ARG A 107 -23.70 -2.35 -4.85
C ARG A 107 -24.62 -1.47 -5.73
N ASN A 108 -25.14 -0.37 -5.18
CA ASN A 108 -25.95 0.58 -5.94
C ASN A 108 -25.08 1.57 -6.73
N GLN A 109 -23.81 1.73 -6.33
CA GLN A 109 -22.79 2.60 -6.94
C GLN A 109 -22.08 1.92 -8.10
N VAL A 110 -21.69 0.64 -7.99
CA VAL A 110 -21.09 -0.15 -9.09
C VAL A 110 -22.00 -0.17 -10.33
N LYS A 111 -23.32 -0.21 -10.15
CA LYS A 111 -24.31 -0.07 -11.24
C LYS A 111 -24.38 1.34 -11.86
N GLY A 112 -23.96 2.35 -11.10
CA GLY A 112 -23.71 3.70 -11.56
C GLY A 112 -22.35 3.82 -12.25
N GLU A 113 -21.29 3.24 -11.69
CA GLU A 113 -19.89 3.33 -12.14
C GLU A 113 -19.65 2.60 -13.44
N ALA A 114 -20.16 1.37 -13.63
CA ALA A 114 -20.08 0.72 -14.94
C ALA A 114 -20.77 1.53 -16.05
N LYS A 115 -21.85 2.27 -15.71
CA LYS A 115 -22.52 3.22 -16.60
C LYS A 115 -21.82 4.57 -16.71
N TYR A 116 -21.10 4.99 -15.68
CA TYR A 116 -20.41 6.27 -15.60
C TYR A 116 -19.05 6.18 -16.29
N GLN A 117 -18.24 5.16 -16.04
CA GLN A 117 -17.00 4.90 -16.78
C GLN A 117 -17.27 4.62 -18.25
N ALA A 118 -18.28 3.81 -18.61
CA ALA A 118 -18.64 3.64 -20.02
C ALA A 118 -19.05 4.96 -20.70
N LYS A 119 -19.71 5.88 -19.97
CA LYS A 119 -20.08 7.21 -20.49
C LYS A 119 -18.95 8.24 -20.43
N ALA A 120 -18.10 8.19 -19.42
CA ALA A 120 -16.96 9.08 -19.25
C ALA A 120 -15.87 8.73 -20.25
N LYS A 121 -15.60 7.44 -20.47
CA LYS A 121 -14.74 6.94 -21.54
C LYS A 121 -15.33 7.23 -22.92
N ALA A 122 -16.65 7.11 -23.12
CA ALA A 122 -17.29 7.56 -24.35
C ALA A 122 -17.19 9.09 -24.56
N VAL A 123 -17.38 9.91 -23.53
CA VAL A 123 -17.23 11.38 -23.63
C VAL A 123 -15.76 11.77 -23.84
N GLN A 124 -14.82 11.11 -23.18
CA GLN A 124 -13.39 11.31 -23.36
C GLN A 124 -13.00 10.96 -24.81
N THR A 125 -13.20 9.71 -25.22
CA THR A 125 -12.70 9.19 -26.50
C THR A 125 -13.48 9.64 -27.73
N ILE A 126 -14.78 9.98 -27.62
CA ILE A 126 -15.60 10.43 -28.76
C ILE A 126 -15.67 11.96 -28.85
N VAL A 127 -15.48 12.70 -27.75
CA VAL A 127 -15.70 14.15 -27.72
C VAL A 127 -14.47 14.94 -27.27
N LEU A 128 -13.80 14.58 -26.17
CA LEU A 128 -12.69 15.38 -25.65
C LEU A 128 -11.36 15.10 -26.38
N ASP A 129 -10.99 13.85 -26.61
CA ASP A 129 -9.72 13.46 -27.25
C ASP A 129 -9.58 13.96 -28.71
N PRO A 130 -10.67 14.10 -29.51
CA PRO A 130 -10.61 14.81 -30.79
C PRO A 130 -10.53 16.34 -30.65
N MET A 131 -11.15 16.93 -29.62
CA MET A 131 -11.22 18.39 -29.43
C MET A 131 -10.00 18.98 -28.72
N HIS A 132 -9.23 18.17 -27.97
CA HIS A 132 -7.92 18.56 -27.42
C HIS A 132 -6.81 18.67 -28.47
N LYS A 133 -7.08 18.28 -29.73
CA LYS A 133 -6.12 18.36 -30.86
C LYS A 133 -6.34 19.57 -31.76
N ASP A 134 -7.27 20.45 -31.39
CA ASP A 134 -7.60 21.67 -32.15
C ASP A 134 -7.58 22.86 -31.19
N ASP A 135 -6.59 23.73 -31.34
CA ASP A 135 -6.32 24.85 -30.44
C ASP A 135 -7.51 25.83 -30.31
N THR A 136 -8.44 25.81 -31.27
CA THR A 136 -9.62 26.70 -31.27
C THR A 136 -10.75 26.27 -30.34
N LEU A 137 -10.69 25.08 -29.73
CA LEU A 137 -11.78 24.50 -28.93
C LEU A 137 -11.49 24.38 -27.42
N ASN A 138 -10.27 24.65 -26.97
CA ASN A 138 -9.87 24.56 -25.55
C ASN A 138 -10.70 25.47 -24.62
N GLU A 139 -11.02 26.70 -25.06
CA GLU A 139 -11.74 27.70 -24.25
C GLU A 139 -13.17 27.24 -23.86
N ALA A 140 -13.81 26.43 -24.71
CA ALA A 140 -15.11 25.82 -24.43
C ALA A 140 -15.02 24.66 -23.40
N VAL A 141 -13.87 23.97 -23.35
CA VAL A 141 -13.59 22.90 -22.38
C VAL A 141 -13.32 23.51 -21.00
N GLU A 142 -12.60 24.63 -20.91
CA GLU A 142 -12.39 25.36 -19.66
C GLU A 142 -13.72 25.90 -19.08
N ALA A 143 -14.58 26.48 -19.92
CA ALA A 143 -15.91 26.95 -19.48
C ALA A 143 -16.78 25.82 -18.91
N TYR A 144 -16.71 24.61 -19.47
CA TYR A 144 -17.37 23.41 -18.94
C TYR A 144 -16.83 23.02 -17.56
N GLN A 145 -15.51 23.04 -17.38
CA GLN A 145 -14.87 22.74 -16.09
C GLN A 145 -15.22 23.78 -15.02
N GLN A 146 -15.18 25.07 -15.35
CA GLN A 146 -15.57 26.16 -14.43
C GLN A 146 -17.05 26.07 -14.00
N GLY A 147 -17.96 25.70 -14.92
CA GLY A 147 -19.37 25.47 -14.61
C GLY A 147 -19.60 24.35 -13.57
N ARG A 148 -18.79 23.29 -13.61
CA ARG A 148 -18.81 22.20 -12.61
C ARG A 148 -18.33 22.67 -11.23
N SER A 149 -17.31 23.53 -11.20
CA SER A 149 -16.79 24.15 -9.96
C SER A 149 -17.80 25.09 -9.28
N ALA A 150 -18.58 25.85 -10.05
CA ALA A 150 -19.64 26.71 -9.51
C ALA A 150 -20.75 25.90 -8.80
N VAL A 151 -21.13 24.73 -9.34
CA VAL A 151 -22.09 23.81 -8.69
C VAL A 151 -21.54 23.25 -7.37
N HIS A 152 -20.22 23.04 -7.27
CA HIS A 152 -19.57 22.67 -6.00
C HIS A 152 -19.63 23.81 -4.97
N ARG A 153 -19.25 25.05 -5.35
CA ARG A 153 -19.32 26.22 -4.44
C ARG A 153 -20.74 26.43 -3.87
N VAL A 154 -21.79 26.21 -4.67
CA VAL A 154 -23.20 26.25 -4.22
C VAL A 154 -23.55 25.12 -3.23
N LYS A 155 -22.93 23.94 -3.32
CA LYS A 155 -23.09 22.87 -2.31
C LYS A 155 -22.33 23.20 -1.00
N THR A 156 -21.12 23.74 -1.08
CA THR A 156 -20.32 24.13 0.10
C THR A 156 -20.98 25.27 0.89
N ALA A 157 -21.50 26.30 0.20
CA ALA A 157 -22.29 27.36 0.85
C ALA A 157 -23.55 26.82 1.57
N LYS A 158 -24.14 25.73 1.06
CA LYS A 158 -25.28 25.03 1.67
C LYS A 158 -24.92 24.20 2.91
N HIS A 159 -23.64 23.95 3.12
CA HIS A 159 -23.10 23.34 4.34
C HIS A 159 -22.76 24.40 5.39
N LEU A 160 -22.12 25.50 4.99
CA LEU A 160 -21.80 26.65 5.86
C LEU A 160 -23.05 27.33 6.43
N GLY A 161 -24.11 27.49 5.64
CA GLY A 161 -25.37 28.12 6.07
C GLY A 161 -26.22 27.36 7.10
N LYS A 162 -25.69 26.31 7.74
CA LYS A 162 -26.42 25.52 8.76
C LYS A 162 -25.96 25.75 10.20
N SER A 163 -24.85 26.47 10.42
CA SER A 163 -24.34 26.74 11.77
C SER A 163 -24.96 27.99 12.42
N SER A 164 -25.79 28.74 11.70
CA SER A 164 -26.42 29.98 12.18
C SER A 164 -27.94 29.99 12.00
N VAL A 165 -28.68 29.23 12.82
CA VAL A 165 -29.98 29.60 13.45
C VAL A 165 -30.29 28.57 14.56
N LYS A 166 -29.91 28.89 15.80
CA LYS A 166 -30.83 28.72 16.94
C LYS A 166 -31.80 29.93 16.92
N ILE A 167 -32.98 29.82 17.55
CA ILE A 167 -34.12 30.79 17.51
C ILE A 167 -34.98 30.59 16.23
N VAL A 168 -36.10 29.86 16.20
CA VAL A 168 -37.38 30.10 16.91
C VAL A 168 -38.17 28.77 17.02
N GLY A 169 -38.65 28.44 18.21
CA GLY A 169 -39.75 27.48 18.38
C GLY A 169 -41.12 28.20 18.48
N LYS A 170 -42.21 27.47 18.23
CA LYS A 170 -43.63 27.90 18.29
C LYS A 170 -44.15 28.82 17.15
N ALA A 171 -44.49 28.20 16.02
CA ALA A 171 -45.67 28.47 15.16
C ALA A 171 -45.68 27.39 14.04
N GLY A 172 -46.78 26.81 13.58
CA GLY A 172 -48.16 27.30 13.60
C GLY A 172 -48.70 27.52 12.19
N LYS A 173 -48.72 26.46 11.35
CA LYS A 173 -49.28 26.38 9.97
C LYS A 173 -48.64 27.31 8.89
N SER A 174 -48.47 26.76 7.68
CA SER A 174 -48.17 27.44 6.39
C SER A 174 -46.77 28.06 6.16
N THR A 175 -45.96 27.45 5.27
CA THR A 175 -44.68 28.02 4.80
C THR A 175 -44.32 27.75 3.32
N TYR A 176 -45.18 28.17 2.36
CA TYR A 176 -44.78 28.27 0.94
C TYR A 176 -43.96 29.55 0.61
N GLY A 177 -43.59 30.35 1.62
CA GLY A 177 -43.04 31.71 1.44
C GLY A 177 -41.51 31.87 1.57
N LEU A 178 -40.78 30.88 2.08
CA LEU A 178 -39.36 31.01 2.43
C LEU A 178 -38.40 30.82 1.23
N GLY A 179 -38.70 29.88 0.33
CA GLY A 179 -37.81 29.54 -0.79
C GLY A 179 -37.53 30.68 -1.77
N ASN A 180 -38.57 31.44 -2.15
CA ASN A 180 -38.40 32.56 -3.10
C ASN A 180 -37.66 33.76 -2.50
N ARG A 181 -37.72 33.97 -1.17
CA ARG A 181 -37.03 35.08 -0.51
C ARG A 181 -35.53 34.81 -0.39
N LEU A 182 -35.14 33.56 -0.13
CA LEU A 182 -33.74 33.13 -0.11
C LEU A 182 -33.06 33.23 -1.49
N LEU A 183 -33.78 32.90 -2.58
CA LEU A 183 -33.26 33.02 -3.95
C LEU A 183 -33.01 34.47 -4.37
N ASN A 184 -33.89 35.41 -4.01
CA ASN A 184 -33.69 36.83 -4.32
C ASN A 184 -32.53 37.45 -3.51
N PHE A 185 -32.32 36.98 -2.28
CA PHE A 185 -31.18 37.37 -1.44
C PHE A 185 -29.84 36.88 -2.03
N SER A 186 -29.76 35.63 -2.50
CA SER A 186 -28.52 35.11 -3.13
C SER A 186 -28.24 35.65 -4.54
N MET A 187 -29.11 36.52 -5.07
CA MET A 187 -28.91 37.24 -6.34
C MET A 187 -28.80 38.77 -6.12
N GLY A 188 -28.50 39.22 -4.89
CA GLY A 188 -28.22 40.62 -4.57
C GLY A 188 -29.44 41.55 -4.42
N ASN A 189 -30.66 41.07 -4.67
CA ASN A 189 -31.87 41.92 -4.75
C ASN A 189 -32.69 42.01 -3.44
N GLY A 190 -32.13 41.54 -2.33
CA GLY A 190 -32.75 41.59 -1.00
C GLY A 190 -33.95 40.64 -0.80
N PHE A 191 -34.50 40.63 0.42
CA PHE A 191 -35.46 39.61 0.88
C PHE A 191 -36.92 39.84 0.43
N LYS A 192 -37.14 40.36 -0.78
CA LYS A 192 -38.47 40.72 -1.34
C LYS A 192 -39.15 39.53 -2.04
N ARG A 193 -40.50 39.55 -2.10
CA ARG A 193 -41.35 38.49 -2.68
C ARG A 193 -41.60 38.74 -4.17
N THR A 194 -41.50 37.70 -5.01
CA THR A 194 -41.74 37.78 -6.46
C THR A 194 -43.22 38.09 -6.81
N PRO A 195 -43.51 39.00 -7.76
CA PRO A 195 -44.87 39.25 -8.26
C PRO A 195 -45.52 38.04 -8.97
N GLU A 196 -46.86 38.03 -9.06
CA GLU A 196 -47.68 36.89 -9.53
C GLU A 196 -47.35 36.39 -10.94
N ASP A 197 -47.06 37.30 -11.88
CA ASP A 197 -46.87 36.97 -13.31
C ASP A 197 -45.67 36.06 -13.61
N PHE A 198 -44.72 35.96 -12.68
CA PHE A 198 -43.48 35.20 -12.83
C PHE A 198 -43.53 33.80 -12.20
N LYS A 199 -44.69 33.33 -11.71
CA LYS A 199 -44.82 31.99 -11.12
C LYS A 199 -44.64 30.85 -12.13
N LEU A 200 -43.85 29.85 -11.74
CA LEU A 200 -43.45 28.68 -12.55
C LEU A 200 -44.62 27.94 -13.22
N LYS A 201 -45.77 27.86 -12.53
CA LYS A 201 -47.01 27.18 -12.99
C LYS A 201 -47.62 27.83 -14.25
N ASN A 202 -47.44 29.13 -14.46
CA ASN A 202 -47.97 29.84 -15.64
C ASN A 202 -46.97 29.84 -16.81
N ARG A 203 -45.66 29.74 -16.54
CA ARG A 203 -44.61 29.58 -17.57
C ARG A 203 -44.70 28.24 -18.30
N THR A 204 -44.97 27.14 -17.60
CA THR A 204 -45.13 25.81 -18.22
C THR A 204 -46.37 25.75 -19.12
N LYS A 205 -47.49 26.34 -18.69
CA LYS A 205 -48.74 26.41 -19.48
C LYS A 205 -48.56 27.17 -20.81
N ARG A 206 -47.89 28.34 -20.78
CA ARG A 206 -47.57 29.11 -22.00
C ARG A 206 -46.55 28.41 -22.91
N SER A 207 -45.57 27.70 -22.35
CA SER A 207 -44.57 26.95 -23.14
C SER A 207 -45.23 25.83 -23.97
N MET A 208 -46.14 25.07 -23.35
CA MET A 208 -46.83 23.94 -23.99
C MET A 208 -47.79 24.40 -25.11
N GLN A 209 -48.42 25.57 -24.96
CA GLN A 209 -49.24 26.19 -26.02
C GLN A 209 -48.37 26.69 -27.19
N LYS A 210 -47.24 27.36 -26.92
CA LYS A 210 -46.31 27.82 -27.97
C LYS A 210 -45.65 26.67 -28.73
N TRP A 211 -45.41 25.52 -28.09
CA TRP A 211 -44.90 24.32 -28.75
C TRP A 211 -45.90 23.71 -29.75
N LYS A 212 -47.19 23.65 -29.40
CA LYS A 212 -48.25 23.21 -30.34
C LYS A 212 -48.38 24.14 -31.54
N ALA A 213 -48.34 25.47 -31.33
CA ALA A 213 -48.39 26.44 -32.42
C ALA A 213 -47.17 26.34 -33.36
N ARG A 214 -45.96 26.21 -32.80
CA ARG A 214 -44.72 26.08 -33.58
C ARG A 214 -44.68 24.82 -34.46
N ARG A 215 -45.24 23.69 -34.00
CA ARG A 215 -45.32 22.47 -34.82
C ARG A 215 -46.16 22.65 -36.09
N LYS A 216 -47.22 23.45 -36.04
CA LYS A 216 -48.07 23.72 -37.22
C LYS A 216 -47.33 24.60 -38.25
N ALA A 217 -46.73 25.71 -37.79
CA ALA A 217 -45.95 26.60 -38.65
C ALA A 217 -44.71 25.94 -39.29
N ILE A 218 -44.06 24.98 -38.60
CA ILE A 218 -42.90 24.25 -39.14
C ILE A 218 -43.28 23.29 -40.29
N GLN A 219 -44.54 22.82 -40.37
CA GLN A 219 -45.00 22.01 -41.50
C GLN A 219 -45.27 22.87 -42.74
N GLU A 220 -45.79 24.07 -42.57
CA GLU A 220 -46.05 25.03 -43.66
C GLU A 220 -44.74 25.61 -44.23
N ALA A 221 -43.72 25.84 -43.38
CA ALA A 221 -42.42 26.38 -43.79
C ALA A 221 -41.51 25.43 -44.61
N LYS A 222 -41.90 24.17 -44.84
CA LYS A 222 -41.10 23.18 -45.60
C LYS A 222 -41.15 23.34 -47.14
N LYS A 223 -41.77 24.39 -47.67
CA LYS A 223 -42.06 24.57 -49.11
C LYS A 223 -41.14 25.54 -49.88
N ALA A 224 -40.07 26.09 -49.31
CA ALA A 224 -39.17 27.06 -49.99
C ALA A 224 -37.66 26.81 -49.71
N GLN A 225 -36.78 27.32 -50.58
CA GLN A 225 -35.42 26.79 -50.86
C GLN A 225 -34.24 27.79 -50.59
N LYS A 226 -33.02 27.24 -50.43
CA LYS A 226 -31.67 27.80 -50.76
C LYS A 226 -30.97 28.92 -49.92
N THR A 227 -29.87 28.50 -49.27
CA THR A 227 -28.46 29.01 -49.27
C THR A 227 -28.03 30.49 -49.09
N SER A 228 -27.07 30.66 -48.17
CA SER A 228 -25.78 31.36 -48.25
C SER A 228 -25.67 32.82 -48.78
N ALA A 229 -25.52 33.75 -47.84
CA ALA A 229 -24.39 34.69 -47.88
C ALA A 229 -23.66 34.76 -46.53
N VAL A 230 -24.05 33.82 -45.66
CA VAL A 230 -24.15 33.89 -44.20
C VAL A 230 -22.70 33.99 -43.61
N LEU A 231 -22.18 32.89 -43.00
CA LEU A 231 -20.94 32.68 -42.17
C LEU A 231 -19.78 33.70 -42.09
N ARG A 232 -19.41 34.39 -43.18
CA ARG A 232 -18.09 35.04 -43.28
C ARG A 232 -17.88 36.25 -42.38
N SER A 233 -18.90 36.77 -41.71
CA SER A 233 -18.75 37.96 -40.89
C SER A 233 -18.45 37.67 -39.41
N MET A 234 -18.94 36.56 -38.83
CA MET A 234 -18.83 36.30 -37.38
C MET A 234 -17.43 35.87 -36.88
N PHE A 235 -16.49 35.51 -37.76
CA PHE A 235 -15.17 34.98 -37.35
C PHE A 235 -14.07 36.03 -37.15
N ARG A 236 -14.39 37.33 -37.26
CA ARG A 236 -13.50 38.42 -36.82
C ARG A 236 -14.33 39.45 -36.06
N GLY A 237 -13.89 39.79 -34.85
CA GLY A 237 -14.57 40.72 -33.94
C GLY A 237 -14.59 42.20 -34.38
N GLU A 238 -14.27 42.49 -35.64
CA GLU A 238 -14.32 43.82 -36.25
C GLU A 238 -14.94 43.71 -37.65
N LYS A 239 -16.22 44.06 -37.78
CA LYS A 239 -17.02 43.84 -39.01
C LYS A 239 -17.16 42.32 -39.31
N ALA A 240 -18.32 41.69 -39.19
CA ALA A 240 -19.67 42.18 -38.93
C ALA A 240 -20.53 41.01 -38.39
N VAL A 241 -21.80 41.21 -38.03
CA VAL A 241 -22.64 40.10 -37.49
C VAL A 241 -23.85 39.76 -38.38
N GLY A 242 -24.16 40.61 -39.37
CA GLY A 242 -25.29 40.41 -40.28
C GLY A 242 -25.15 39.23 -41.27
N LYS A 243 -23.99 38.56 -41.29
CA LYS A 243 -23.69 37.45 -42.20
C LYS A 243 -23.09 36.24 -41.40
N ALA A 244 -23.97 35.39 -40.82
CA ALA A 244 -23.65 34.02 -40.34
C ALA A 244 -24.67 32.87 -40.63
N ALA A 245 -25.84 32.90 -39.96
CA ALA A 245 -27.01 32.00 -40.09
C ALA A 245 -27.37 31.30 -41.43
N SER A 246 -27.22 31.89 -42.63
CA SER A 246 -27.67 31.24 -43.89
C SER A 246 -26.62 30.36 -44.60
N VAL A 247 -25.35 30.39 -44.19
CA VAL A 247 -24.37 29.32 -44.57
C VAL A 247 -24.35 28.23 -43.48
N LEU A 248 -24.81 28.56 -42.28
CA LEU A 248 -24.84 27.70 -41.11
C LEU A 248 -25.68 26.40 -41.39
N ALA A 249 -26.64 26.42 -42.30
CA ALA A 249 -27.42 25.22 -42.71
C ALA A 249 -26.69 24.22 -43.64
N GLN A 250 -25.43 24.47 -44.03
CA GLN A 250 -24.56 23.51 -44.72
C GLN A 250 -23.21 23.34 -43.99
N ASN A 251 -23.08 23.84 -42.76
CA ASN A 251 -21.80 23.99 -42.08
C ASN A 251 -21.82 23.36 -40.68
N PRO A 252 -20.79 22.56 -40.31
CA PRO A 252 -20.74 21.87 -39.01
C PRO A 252 -20.78 22.78 -37.78
N PHE A 253 -20.60 24.10 -37.91
CA PHE A 253 -20.81 25.03 -36.79
C PHE A 253 -22.28 25.16 -36.32
N VAL A 254 -23.32 24.77 -37.08
CA VAL A 254 -24.69 24.62 -36.50
C VAL A 254 -24.84 23.34 -35.70
N LEU A 255 -24.16 22.28 -36.13
CA LEU A 255 -24.09 21.04 -35.36
C LEU A 255 -23.43 21.30 -33.99
N ALA A 256 -22.48 22.23 -33.90
CA ALA A 256 -21.96 22.73 -32.64
C ALA A 256 -23.03 23.46 -31.77
N ILE A 257 -23.89 24.32 -32.33
CA ILE A 257 -24.96 25.01 -31.57
C ILE A 257 -26.02 24.03 -31.02
N LEU A 258 -26.39 23.02 -31.80
CA LEU A 258 -27.33 21.97 -31.36
C LEU A 258 -26.68 20.94 -30.42
N GLY A 259 -25.39 20.64 -30.61
CA GLY A 259 -24.57 19.87 -29.69
C GLY A 259 -24.45 20.57 -28.32
N LEU A 260 -24.22 21.89 -28.31
CA LEU A 260 -24.19 22.71 -27.10
C LEU A 260 -25.52 22.61 -26.32
N LEU A 261 -26.67 22.63 -27.00
CA LEU A 261 -27.98 22.44 -26.38
C LEU A 261 -28.20 21.03 -25.80
N LEU A 262 -27.61 19.99 -26.41
CA LEU A 262 -27.70 18.61 -25.94
C LEU A 262 -26.76 18.35 -24.74
N PHE A 263 -25.56 18.92 -24.81
CA PHE A 263 -24.53 18.94 -23.77
C PHE A 263 -25.03 19.66 -22.50
N LEU A 264 -25.54 20.88 -22.64
CA LEU A 264 -26.15 21.66 -21.55
C LEU A 264 -27.29 20.91 -20.84
N PHE A 265 -28.14 20.19 -21.57
CA PHE A 265 -29.27 19.46 -20.96
C PHE A 265 -28.87 18.17 -20.22
N LEU A 266 -27.78 17.50 -20.64
CA LEU A 266 -27.28 16.30 -19.98
C LEU A 266 -26.44 16.62 -18.73
N ILE A 267 -25.64 17.68 -18.78
CA ILE A 267 -24.81 18.13 -17.65
C ILE A 267 -25.69 18.65 -16.50
N LEU A 268 -26.76 19.39 -16.79
CA LEU A 268 -27.72 19.83 -15.77
C LEU A 268 -28.48 18.68 -15.09
N GLY A 269 -28.67 17.55 -15.77
CA GLY A 269 -29.37 16.37 -15.24
C GLY A 269 -28.50 15.44 -14.37
N ALA A 270 -27.18 15.45 -14.56
CA ALA A 270 -26.25 14.55 -13.86
C ALA A 270 -25.90 14.96 -12.42
N ILE A 271 -26.38 16.12 -11.96
CA ILE A 271 -25.97 16.79 -10.70
C ILE A 271 -26.40 16.06 -9.40
N ALA A 272 -27.14 14.95 -9.48
CA ALA A 272 -27.82 14.30 -8.34
C ALA A 272 -27.35 12.89 -7.94
N ALA A 273 -26.29 12.33 -8.54
CA ALA A 273 -25.76 11.01 -8.16
C ALA A 273 -24.22 10.98 -8.11
N THR A 274 -23.65 11.29 -6.96
CA THR A 274 -22.27 10.91 -6.60
C THR A 274 -22.31 9.51 -5.99
N PRO A 275 -21.35 8.60 -6.30
CA PRO A 275 -21.08 7.47 -5.44
C PRO A 275 -20.63 7.96 -4.05
N GLN A 276 -20.73 7.14 -3.01
CA GLN A 276 -20.43 7.56 -1.64
C GLN A 276 -19.72 6.45 -0.87
N SER A 277 -18.58 6.79 -0.28
CA SER A 277 -17.48 5.87 0.02
C SER A 277 -17.78 4.51 0.70
N ALA A 278 -16.96 3.53 0.34
CA ALA A 278 -16.78 2.27 1.06
C ALA A 278 -16.14 2.49 2.45
N VAL A 279 -15.36 3.57 2.61
CA VAL A 279 -14.94 4.10 3.91
C VAL A 279 -16.13 4.85 4.52
N MET A 280 -16.59 4.42 5.68
CA MET A 280 -17.71 5.04 6.40
C MET A 280 -17.25 6.01 7.49
N GLN A 281 -16.01 5.84 7.94
CA GLN A 281 -15.26 6.66 8.89
C GLN A 281 -14.82 7.99 8.24
N ASP A 282 -14.68 9.04 9.05
CA ASP A 282 -14.04 10.29 8.64
C ASP A 282 -12.58 10.06 8.18
N GLU A 283 -12.11 10.82 7.18
CA GLU A 283 -10.79 10.61 6.56
C GLU A 283 -9.59 10.95 7.47
N ILE A 284 -9.79 11.83 8.46
CA ILE A 284 -8.81 12.17 9.49
C ILE A 284 -8.79 11.04 10.54
N GLU A 285 -9.95 10.53 10.95
CA GLU A 285 -10.04 9.37 11.86
C GLU A 285 -9.53 8.06 11.21
N LEU A 286 -9.74 7.87 9.90
CA LEU A 286 -9.12 6.78 9.14
C LEU A 286 -7.59 6.89 9.17
N THR A 287 -7.05 8.09 8.95
CA THR A 287 -5.60 8.35 9.04
C THR A 287 -5.08 8.07 10.46
N LYS A 288 -5.79 8.47 11.51
CA LYS A 288 -5.43 8.14 12.90
C LYS A 288 -5.44 6.63 13.16
N THR A 289 -6.45 5.92 12.66
CA THR A 289 -6.55 4.45 12.77
C THR A 289 -5.36 3.77 12.09
N TYR A 290 -4.97 4.24 10.91
CA TYR A 290 -3.77 3.75 10.21
C TYR A 290 -2.48 4.08 10.96
N LYS A 291 -2.32 5.30 11.48
CA LYS A 291 -1.18 5.67 12.34
C LYS A 291 -1.05 4.72 13.52
N ALA A 292 -2.14 4.43 14.24
CA ALA A 292 -2.12 3.48 15.36
C ALA A 292 -1.65 2.07 14.95
N PHE A 293 -2.12 1.54 13.82
CA PHE A 293 -1.62 0.26 13.28
C PHE A 293 -0.12 0.30 12.97
N THR A 294 0.36 1.36 12.31
CA THR A 294 1.80 1.52 12.03
C THR A 294 2.64 1.76 13.29
N GLU A 295 2.04 2.27 14.36
CA GLU A 295 2.69 2.42 15.67
C GLU A 295 2.96 1.06 16.31
N GLU A 296 2.03 0.10 16.18
CA GLU A 296 2.23 -1.28 16.65
C GLU A 296 3.30 -2.01 15.83
N ASP A 297 3.34 -1.81 14.50
CA ASP A 297 4.45 -2.26 13.65
C ASP A 297 5.80 -1.72 14.17
N ALA A 298 5.89 -0.40 14.44
CA ALA A 298 7.12 0.24 14.88
C ALA A 298 7.57 -0.21 16.29
N LYS A 299 6.63 -0.39 17.22
CA LYS A 299 6.89 -0.90 18.58
C LYS A 299 7.42 -2.32 18.59
N ASN A 300 6.89 -3.18 17.70
CA ASN A 300 7.26 -4.59 17.61
C ASN A 300 8.47 -4.82 16.71
N SER A 301 8.83 -3.86 15.86
CA SER A 301 10.05 -3.92 15.07
C SER A 301 11.29 -3.85 15.97
N ASP A 302 12.34 -4.57 15.61
CA ASP A 302 13.69 -4.54 16.18
C ASP A 302 14.72 -4.85 15.08
N GLU A 303 15.99 -5.10 15.46
CA GLU A 303 17.07 -5.37 14.49
C GLU A 303 16.85 -6.66 13.68
N ASN A 304 16.08 -7.61 14.24
CA ASN A 304 15.83 -8.91 13.63
C ASN A 304 14.50 -8.93 12.88
N ASN A 305 13.45 -8.39 13.48
CA ASN A 305 12.08 -8.40 12.96
C ASN A 305 11.65 -6.99 12.57
N ILE A 306 11.28 -6.77 11.31
CA ILE A 306 10.89 -5.45 10.80
C ILE A 306 9.45 -5.55 10.30
N PHE A 307 8.53 -4.75 10.81
CA PHE A 307 7.11 -4.81 10.45
C PHE A 307 6.68 -3.65 9.54
N TYR A 308 6.14 -4.02 8.39
CA TYR A 308 5.45 -3.14 7.44
C TYR A 308 4.17 -3.84 6.95
N THR A 309 3.25 -4.11 7.86
CA THR A 309 2.08 -4.95 7.60
C THR A 309 1.03 -4.23 6.77
N ASP A 310 0.36 -4.95 5.85
CA ASP A 310 -0.69 -4.38 4.99
C ASP A 310 -2.01 -4.21 5.76
N PHE A 311 -2.21 -3.01 6.27
CA PHE A 311 -3.43 -2.63 6.98
C PHE A 311 -4.63 -2.29 6.06
N THR A 312 -4.53 -2.46 4.74
CA THR A 312 -5.65 -2.20 3.81
C THR A 312 -6.88 -3.04 4.14
N GLN A 313 -6.73 -4.36 4.25
CA GLN A 313 -7.86 -5.23 4.62
C GLN A 313 -8.35 -5.01 6.07
N PRO A 314 -7.48 -4.90 7.10
CA PRO A 314 -7.88 -4.52 8.45
C PRO A 314 -8.71 -3.23 8.54
N LEU A 315 -8.28 -2.15 7.89
CA LEU A 315 -9.02 -0.87 7.89
C LEU A 315 -10.40 -1.00 7.23
N LEU A 316 -10.48 -1.70 6.09
CA LEU A 316 -11.74 -1.93 5.38
C LEU A 316 -12.67 -2.88 6.16
N TYR A 317 -12.12 -3.87 6.85
CA TYR A 317 -12.85 -4.72 7.79
C TYR A 317 -13.45 -3.90 8.94
N MET A 318 -12.66 -3.05 9.59
CA MET A 318 -13.16 -2.20 10.68
C MET A 318 -14.24 -1.23 10.19
N ASN A 319 -14.05 -0.60 9.03
CA ASN A 319 -15.05 0.25 8.38
C ASN A 319 -16.35 -0.52 8.05
N TYR A 320 -16.27 -1.73 7.50
CA TYR A 320 -17.45 -2.57 7.25
C TYR A 320 -18.18 -2.97 8.55
N ARG A 321 -17.41 -3.30 9.59
CA ARG A 321 -17.91 -3.90 10.83
C ARG A 321 -18.50 -2.88 11.82
N TYR A 322 -17.92 -1.69 11.88
CA TYR A 322 -18.20 -0.66 12.88
C TYR A 322 -18.68 0.68 12.27
N GLU A 323 -18.48 0.90 10.97
CA GLU A 323 -18.82 2.12 10.23
C GLU A 323 -18.00 3.34 10.67
N ASP A 324 -18.59 4.30 11.37
CA ASP A 324 -17.94 5.56 11.76
C ASP A 324 -17.60 5.53 13.25
N PHE A 325 -16.31 5.57 13.60
CA PHE A 325 -15.77 5.40 14.95
C PHE A 325 -14.47 6.18 15.14
N LYS A 326 -14.17 6.55 16.40
CA LYS A 326 -12.89 7.12 16.82
C LYS A 326 -12.11 6.11 17.66
N LEU A 327 -10.78 6.21 17.68
CA LEU A 327 -9.93 5.31 18.49
C LEU A 327 -10.23 5.37 20.00
N SER A 328 -10.74 6.51 20.49
CA SER A 328 -11.19 6.72 21.86
C SER A 328 -12.52 6.04 22.20
N ASP A 329 -13.32 5.66 21.19
CA ASP A 329 -14.65 5.12 21.43
C ASP A 329 -14.57 3.67 21.94
N LEU A 330 -15.55 3.27 22.75
CA LEU A 330 -15.68 1.90 23.21
C LEU A 330 -16.18 0.98 22.09
N VAL A 331 -15.52 -0.16 21.91
CA VAL A 331 -15.94 -1.17 20.93
C VAL A 331 -17.29 -1.75 21.38
N PRO A 332 -18.31 -1.78 20.51
CA PRO A 332 -19.59 -2.38 20.87
C PRO A 332 -19.43 -3.81 21.40
N TRP A 333 -20.12 -4.10 22.50
CA TRP A 333 -20.16 -5.40 23.21
C TRP A 333 -18.96 -5.75 24.11
N ARG A 334 -17.97 -4.87 24.27
CA ARG A 334 -16.85 -5.04 25.23
C ARG A 334 -16.49 -3.72 25.93
N LEU A 335 -15.62 -3.78 26.94
CA LEU A 335 -15.23 -2.63 27.77
C LEU A 335 -13.90 -1.97 27.35
N SER A 336 -13.30 -2.37 26.23
CA SER A 336 -12.07 -1.76 25.69
C SER A 336 -12.33 -0.85 24.48
N THR A 337 -11.40 0.07 24.23
CA THR A 337 -11.48 1.08 23.17
C THR A 337 -11.09 0.52 21.80
N PHE A 338 -11.36 1.28 20.74
CA PHE A 338 -10.84 0.96 19.40
C PHE A 338 -9.31 1.06 19.30
N ALA A 339 -8.64 1.85 20.15
CA ALA A 339 -7.19 1.79 20.28
C ALA A 339 -6.72 0.40 20.74
N SER A 340 -7.29 -0.16 21.82
CA SER A 340 -6.98 -1.54 22.25
C SER A 340 -7.34 -2.57 21.18
N TYR A 341 -8.42 -2.34 20.41
CA TYR A 341 -8.80 -3.21 19.29
C TYR A 341 -7.74 -3.26 18.19
N VAL A 342 -7.10 -2.12 17.89
CA VAL A 342 -6.02 -2.03 16.91
C VAL A 342 -4.81 -2.84 17.38
N THR A 343 -4.39 -2.71 18.65
CA THR A 343 -3.30 -3.51 19.23
C THR A 343 -3.59 -5.01 19.24
N GLU A 344 -4.81 -5.41 19.65
CA GLU A 344 -5.24 -6.82 19.64
C GLU A 344 -5.25 -7.41 18.22
N LEU A 345 -5.89 -6.71 17.26
CA LEU A 345 -5.94 -7.15 15.86
C LEU A 345 -4.55 -7.16 15.20
N TRP A 346 -3.66 -6.23 15.57
CA TRP A 346 -2.26 -6.28 15.13
C TRP A 346 -1.59 -7.58 15.59
N GLY A 347 -1.79 -7.98 16.85
CA GLY A 347 -1.26 -9.24 17.40
C GLY A 347 -1.86 -10.49 16.73
N ASP A 348 -3.16 -10.48 16.42
CA ASP A 348 -3.80 -11.60 15.71
C ASP A 348 -3.36 -11.71 14.22
N LEU A 349 -2.88 -10.62 13.62
CA LEU A 349 -2.34 -10.59 12.25
C LEU A 349 -0.86 -10.99 12.18
N ASN A 350 -0.06 -10.65 13.20
CA ASN A 350 1.41 -10.78 13.17
C ASN A 350 1.98 -11.78 14.18
N GLY A 351 1.18 -12.30 15.10
CA GLY A 351 1.66 -13.02 16.29
C GLY A 351 2.23 -12.08 17.35
N CYS A 352 2.90 -12.66 18.35
CA CYS A 352 3.55 -11.92 19.43
C CYS A 352 4.85 -12.62 19.86
N LYS A 353 5.74 -11.90 20.54
CA LYS A 353 7.02 -12.49 21.02
C LYS A 353 6.74 -13.70 21.95
N PRO A 354 7.51 -14.80 21.83
CA PRO A 354 8.72 -14.95 21.00
C PRO A 354 8.45 -15.35 19.54
N GLU A 355 7.28 -15.89 19.20
CA GLU A 355 6.99 -16.47 17.88
C GLU A 355 6.00 -15.61 17.07
N TYR A 356 6.54 -14.78 16.18
CA TYR A 356 5.73 -14.05 15.21
C TYR A 356 5.21 -14.98 14.10
N LYS A 357 3.96 -14.77 13.69
CA LYS A 357 3.25 -15.57 12.68
C LYS A 357 2.27 -14.73 11.88
N PHE A 358 2.42 -14.74 10.56
CA PHE A 358 1.51 -14.01 9.68
C PHE A 358 0.19 -14.73 9.44
N THR A 359 -0.88 -14.00 9.71
CA THR A 359 -2.26 -14.37 9.40
C THR A 359 -2.91 -13.19 8.65
N SER A 360 -3.57 -13.46 7.52
CA SER A 360 -4.28 -12.40 6.79
C SER A 360 -5.62 -12.06 7.46
N MET A 361 -6.08 -10.82 7.29
CA MET A 361 -7.42 -10.39 7.72
C MET A 361 -8.52 -11.24 7.06
N ASP A 362 -8.32 -11.67 5.81
CA ASP A 362 -9.18 -12.61 5.10
C ASP A 362 -9.29 -13.97 5.80
N SER A 363 -8.17 -14.54 6.27
CA SER A 363 -8.16 -15.78 7.06
C SER A 363 -8.90 -15.59 8.39
N LEU A 364 -8.60 -14.50 9.13
CA LEU A 364 -9.26 -14.17 10.39
C LEU A 364 -10.78 -13.99 10.21
N ALA A 365 -11.22 -13.33 9.13
CA ALA A 365 -12.64 -13.09 8.84
C ALA A 365 -13.40 -14.37 8.45
N LYS A 366 -12.74 -15.35 7.84
CA LYS A 366 -13.32 -16.66 7.49
C LYS A 366 -13.47 -17.59 8.68
N ASP A 367 -12.45 -17.67 9.52
CA ASP A 367 -12.40 -18.64 10.61
C ASP A 367 -13.45 -18.35 11.69
N LYS A 368 -14.23 -19.38 12.04
CA LYS A 368 -15.30 -19.35 13.05
C LYS A 368 -14.76 -19.33 14.48
N GLY A 369 -13.48 -19.66 14.69
CA GLY A 369 -12.81 -19.62 15.98
C GLY A 369 -12.39 -18.21 16.43
N THR A 370 -12.29 -17.24 15.52
CA THR A 370 -11.76 -15.90 15.82
C THR A 370 -12.84 -14.91 16.30
N ALA A 371 -12.41 -13.85 16.96
CA ALA A 371 -13.27 -12.70 17.28
C ALA A 371 -13.71 -11.91 16.04
N TYR A 372 -13.08 -12.14 14.88
CA TYR A 372 -13.24 -11.36 13.64
C TYR A 372 -14.22 -11.99 12.65
N HIS A 373 -14.68 -13.22 12.92
CA HIS A 373 -15.54 -13.98 12.01
C HIS A 373 -16.72 -13.19 11.42
N LEU A 374 -16.81 -13.20 10.09
CA LEU A 374 -17.97 -12.73 9.32
C LEU A 374 -18.81 -13.92 8.86
N SER A 375 -20.14 -13.78 8.91
CA SER A 375 -21.02 -14.82 8.34
C SER A 375 -20.84 -14.89 6.82
N GLU A 376 -21.12 -16.04 6.19
CA GLU A 376 -20.91 -16.22 4.73
C GLU A 376 -21.56 -15.11 3.87
N GLU A 377 -22.74 -14.60 4.26
CA GLU A 377 -23.39 -13.43 3.64
C GLU A 377 -22.53 -12.15 3.81
N ASP A 378 -22.05 -11.88 5.02
CA ASP A 378 -21.27 -10.66 5.37
C ASP A 378 -19.83 -10.72 4.80
N TYR A 379 -19.19 -11.90 4.82
CA TYR A 379 -17.85 -12.13 4.27
C TYR A 379 -17.84 -11.93 2.76
N THR A 380 -18.86 -12.42 2.05
CA THR A 380 -18.97 -12.21 0.59
C THR A 380 -19.11 -10.73 0.26
N GLU A 381 -19.98 -9.99 0.96
CA GLU A 381 -20.15 -8.54 0.78
C GLU A 381 -18.83 -7.78 1.07
N TRP A 382 -18.11 -8.14 2.14
CA TRP A 382 -16.80 -7.55 2.46
C TRP A 382 -15.69 -7.91 1.45
N SER A 383 -15.66 -9.15 0.95
CA SER A 383 -14.67 -9.63 -0.02
C SER A 383 -14.86 -8.98 -1.41
N GLU A 384 -16.11 -8.69 -1.80
CA GLU A 384 -16.41 -7.88 -2.99
C GLU A 384 -15.93 -6.42 -2.81
N ILE A 385 -16.28 -5.77 -1.69
CA ILE A 385 -15.86 -4.39 -1.38
C ILE A 385 -14.33 -4.21 -1.39
N THR A 386 -13.61 -5.13 -0.73
CA THR A 386 -12.14 -5.06 -0.62
C THR A 386 -11.40 -5.28 -1.94
N LYS A 387 -12.00 -6.04 -2.88
CA LYS A 387 -11.45 -6.26 -4.22
C LYS A 387 -11.77 -5.14 -5.20
N GLU A 388 -12.97 -4.57 -5.13
CA GLU A 388 -13.46 -3.63 -6.15
C GLU A 388 -13.21 -2.15 -5.82
N THR A 389 -13.14 -1.74 -4.54
CA THR A 389 -13.29 -0.30 -4.20
C THR A 389 -12.27 0.33 -3.25
N GLN A 390 -11.46 -0.46 -2.54
CA GLN A 390 -10.40 -0.02 -1.58
C GLN A 390 -10.69 1.35 -0.91
N PHE A 391 -9.87 2.36 -1.17
CA PHE A 391 -10.03 3.74 -0.68
C PHE A 391 -10.47 4.73 -1.78
N GLN A 392 -10.77 4.25 -2.99
CA GLN A 392 -10.98 5.04 -4.22
C GLN A 392 -12.18 6.01 -4.20
N ALA A 393 -12.98 5.98 -3.13
CA ALA A 393 -14.18 6.77 -2.97
C ALA A 393 -14.10 7.86 -1.88
N LEU A 394 -12.90 8.14 -1.35
CA LEU A 394 -12.62 9.34 -0.55
C LEU A 394 -12.68 10.62 -1.40
N ASP A 395 -13.12 11.73 -0.80
CA ASP A 395 -13.28 13.01 -1.50
C ASP A 395 -11.92 13.70 -1.74
N GLY A 396 -11.62 13.98 -3.02
CA GLY A 396 -10.33 14.55 -3.42
C GLY A 396 -9.30 13.51 -3.82
N GLN A 397 -9.72 12.48 -4.57
CA GLN A 397 -8.81 11.58 -5.29
C GLN A 397 -7.77 12.38 -6.10
N LEU A 398 -6.57 11.82 -6.21
CA LEU A 398 -5.39 12.33 -6.90
C LEU A 398 -5.11 11.46 -8.12
N SER A 399 -4.79 12.04 -9.28
CA SER A 399 -4.19 11.27 -10.39
C SER A 399 -2.75 10.87 -10.05
N PHE A 400 -2.17 9.92 -10.79
CA PHE A 400 -0.76 9.58 -10.58
C PHE A 400 0.16 10.76 -10.96
N PRO A 401 1.22 11.03 -10.20
CA PRO A 401 2.17 12.11 -10.49
C PRO A 401 3.06 11.85 -11.73
N PHE A 402 2.91 10.71 -12.38
CA PHE A 402 3.61 10.30 -13.61
C PHE A 402 2.83 9.15 -14.27
N GLN A 403 3.18 8.81 -15.51
CA GLN A 403 2.57 7.68 -16.21
C GLN A 403 2.91 6.35 -15.53
N THR A 404 1.91 5.72 -14.90
CA THR A 404 1.97 4.36 -14.33
C THR A 404 0.57 3.77 -14.21
N GLU A 405 0.47 2.45 -14.09
CA GLU A 405 -0.78 1.75 -13.71
C GLU A 405 -0.91 1.55 -12.19
N VAL A 406 0.21 1.63 -11.47
CA VAL A 406 0.31 1.41 -10.01
C VAL A 406 1.40 2.31 -9.45
N LEU A 407 1.13 3.01 -8.35
CA LEU A 407 2.10 3.88 -7.71
C LEU A 407 3.00 3.09 -6.73
N PRO A 408 4.33 2.99 -6.96
CA PRO A 408 5.24 2.25 -6.10
C PRO A 408 5.65 3.10 -4.88
N ILE A 409 5.08 2.81 -3.72
CA ILE A 409 5.36 3.48 -2.44
C ILE A 409 6.63 2.85 -1.83
N ALA A 410 7.75 3.55 -1.98
CA ALA A 410 9.07 3.17 -1.48
C ALA A 410 9.30 3.53 0.00
N ARG A 411 8.51 4.46 0.57
CA ARG A 411 8.40 4.70 2.03
C ARG A 411 6.96 5.08 2.36
N ARG A 412 6.32 4.36 3.29
CA ARG A 412 4.92 4.57 3.67
C ARG A 412 4.76 5.78 4.61
N PHE A 413 3.53 6.25 4.70
CA PHE A 413 3.08 7.16 5.76
C PHE A 413 2.88 6.36 7.06
N GLY A 414 3.04 6.99 8.22
CA GLY A 414 2.80 6.38 9.53
C GLY A 414 4.08 6.27 10.35
N TYR A 415 4.04 5.46 11.42
CA TYR A 415 5.21 5.20 12.24
C TYR A 415 6.10 4.09 11.66
N GLU A 416 7.40 4.24 11.89
CA GLU A 416 8.42 3.22 11.64
C GLU A 416 9.55 3.36 12.66
N ARG A 417 10.36 2.32 12.82
CA ARG A 417 11.48 2.29 13.76
C ARG A 417 12.79 2.62 13.03
N GLU A 418 13.57 3.54 13.59
CA GLU A 418 14.93 3.88 13.16
C GLU A 418 15.87 3.72 14.35
N GLY A 419 16.64 2.63 14.36
CA GLY A 419 17.46 2.21 15.50
C GLY A 419 16.62 1.91 16.73
N GLU A 420 16.91 2.57 17.84
CA GLU A 420 16.10 2.49 19.07
C GLU A 420 14.88 3.43 19.07
N SER A 421 14.78 4.35 18.12
CA SER A 421 13.74 5.38 18.08
C SER A 421 12.55 4.98 17.21
N ILE A 422 11.35 5.44 17.58
CA ILE A 422 10.15 5.38 16.74
C ILE A 422 9.90 6.78 16.19
N GLN A 423 9.82 6.91 14.87
CA GLN A 423 9.56 8.17 14.18
C GLN A 423 8.22 8.16 13.44
N LEU A 424 7.61 9.33 13.28
CA LEU A 424 6.38 9.51 12.51
C LEU A 424 6.68 10.13 11.14
N VAL A 425 6.48 9.35 10.07
CA VAL A 425 6.63 9.79 8.69
C VAL A 425 5.28 10.29 8.16
N GLU A 426 5.13 11.59 8.01
CA GLU A 426 3.86 12.21 7.54
C GLU A 426 3.83 12.49 6.03
N SER A 427 4.47 11.62 5.25
CA SER A 427 4.56 11.66 3.79
C SER A 427 4.65 10.25 3.24
N VAL A 428 4.37 10.05 1.95
CA VAL A 428 4.85 8.86 1.22
C VAL A 428 6.02 9.26 0.33
N SER A 429 6.98 8.35 0.15
CA SER A 429 8.00 8.48 -0.90
C SER A 429 7.70 7.47 -1.99
N VAL A 430 7.61 7.91 -3.24
CA VAL A 430 7.42 7.03 -4.41
C VAL A 430 8.74 6.86 -5.17
N ALA A 431 8.98 5.66 -5.70
CA ALA A 431 10.12 5.40 -6.56
C ALA A 431 9.91 6.00 -7.97
N LEU A 432 10.98 6.54 -8.54
CA LEU A 432 11.04 7.18 -9.85
C LEU A 432 12.31 6.76 -10.60
N SER A 433 12.27 6.87 -11.93
CA SER A 433 13.48 6.93 -12.74
C SER A 433 14.03 8.36 -12.74
N PRO A 434 15.36 8.58 -12.59
CA PRO A 434 15.95 9.91 -12.76
C PRO A 434 15.57 10.54 -14.10
N GLY A 435 15.17 11.81 -14.10
CA GLY A 435 14.71 12.52 -15.30
C GLY A 435 13.27 12.20 -15.75
N GLN A 436 12.53 11.32 -15.07
CA GLN A 436 11.14 11.01 -15.38
C GLN A 436 10.24 12.25 -15.29
N GLU A 437 9.39 12.48 -16.30
CA GLU A 437 8.45 13.61 -16.29
C GLU A 437 7.36 13.41 -15.23
N CYS A 438 7.12 14.45 -14.44
CA CYS A 438 6.11 14.51 -13.40
C CYS A 438 4.99 15.50 -13.78
N VAL A 439 3.75 15.12 -13.45
CA VAL A 439 2.51 15.89 -13.69
C VAL A 439 1.80 16.21 -12.37
N ALA A 440 0.94 17.22 -12.38
CA ALA A 440 0.16 17.65 -11.22
C ALA A 440 -0.98 16.65 -10.87
N PRO A 441 -0.95 15.98 -9.70
CA PRO A 441 -1.99 15.02 -9.28
C PRO A 441 -3.36 15.64 -8.98
N MET A 442 -3.43 16.97 -8.86
CA MET A 442 -4.64 17.74 -8.63
C MET A 442 -4.48 19.16 -9.16
N GLY A 443 -5.58 19.80 -9.52
CA GLY A 443 -5.60 21.22 -9.84
C GLY A 443 -5.65 22.13 -8.60
N GLY A 444 -5.07 23.32 -8.70
CA GLY A 444 -5.05 24.32 -7.64
C GLY A 444 -4.05 25.46 -7.92
N VAL A 445 -3.84 26.33 -6.93
CA VAL A 445 -2.79 27.37 -6.97
C VAL A 445 -1.46 26.73 -6.59
N LEU A 446 -0.51 26.72 -7.52
CA LEU A 446 0.84 26.21 -7.35
C LEU A 446 1.74 27.29 -6.74
N THR A 447 2.49 26.91 -5.73
CA THR A 447 3.51 27.72 -5.06
C THR A 447 4.81 26.92 -4.93
N ILE A 448 5.94 27.62 -4.80
CA ILE A 448 7.27 27.01 -4.64
C ILE A 448 7.79 27.39 -3.25
N PRO A 449 7.43 26.62 -2.19
CA PRO A 449 7.80 26.96 -0.81
C PRO A 449 9.26 26.68 -0.45
N ALA A 450 9.98 25.91 -1.29
CA ALA A 450 11.38 25.56 -1.15
C ALA A 450 11.93 25.09 -2.49
N GLU A 451 13.25 24.98 -2.63
CA GLU A 451 13.88 24.41 -3.81
C GLU A 451 13.34 23.00 -4.12
N ASN A 452 13.16 22.71 -5.42
CA ASN A 452 12.72 21.42 -5.94
C ASN A 452 11.42 20.88 -5.28
N THR A 453 10.58 21.80 -4.77
CA THR A 453 9.35 21.52 -4.03
C THR A 453 8.20 22.36 -4.57
N PHE A 454 7.14 21.70 -5.02
CA PHE A 454 5.87 22.33 -5.35
C PHE A 454 4.86 22.14 -4.21
N LEU A 455 3.97 23.13 -4.03
CA LEU A 455 2.80 23.06 -3.15
C LEU A 455 1.58 23.55 -3.93
N ILE A 456 0.67 22.63 -4.25
CA ILE A 456 -0.60 22.90 -4.95
C ILE A 456 -1.71 23.03 -3.90
N THR A 457 -2.34 24.19 -3.83
CA THR A 457 -3.42 24.50 -2.86
C THR A 457 -4.75 24.69 -3.58
N LYS A 458 -5.76 23.90 -3.20
CA LYS A 458 -7.12 23.97 -3.73
C LYS A 458 -8.06 24.53 -2.66
N GLU A 459 -8.09 25.87 -2.56
CA GLU A 459 -8.89 26.65 -1.59
C GLU A 459 -8.86 26.06 -0.15
N LYS A 460 -9.93 26.19 0.64
CA LYS A 460 -10.10 25.54 1.96
C LYS A 460 -10.63 24.10 1.82
N ASP A 461 -9.98 23.28 0.98
CA ASP A 461 -10.28 21.85 0.78
C ASP A 461 -9.00 21.01 0.96
N ALA A 462 -8.02 21.17 0.06
CA ALA A 462 -6.85 20.30 0.01
C ALA A 462 -5.53 21.03 -0.33
N ARG A 463 -4.42 20.52 0.19
CA ARG A 463 -3.05 20.90 -0.17
C ARG A 463 -2.21 19.67 -0.46
N LEU A 464 -1.46 19.71 -1.55
CA LEU A 464 -0.54 18.66 -1.96
C LEU A 464 0.87 19.24 -2.13
N ARG A 465 1.83 18.70 -1.39
CA ARG A 465 3.25 19.03 -1.50
C ARG A 465 3.98 17.91 -2.22
N LEU A 466 4.79 18.27 -3.21
CA LEU A 466 5.59 17.37 -4.05
C LEU A 466 7.05 17.85 -3.98
N LYS A 467 7.95 17.04 -3.42
CA LYS A 467 9.40 17.35 -3.32
C LYS A 467 10.21 16.31 -4.09
N GLY A 468 11.12 16.78 -4.94
CA GLY A 468 11.92 15.94 -5.85
C GLY A 468 11.70 16.22 -7.33
N ILE A 469 11.09 17.36 -7.68
CA ILE A 469 10.83 17.77 -9.07
C ILE A 469 11.55 19.11 -9.32
N GLY A 470 12.23 19.25 -10.45
CA GLY A 470 12.91 20.50 -10.82
C GLY A 470 11.93 21.65 -11.02
N THR A 471 12.07 22.74 -10.26
CA THR A 471 11.07 23.82 -10.18
C THR A 471 11.19 24.91 -11.25
N GLY A 472 12.28 24.93 -12.03
CA GLY A 472 12.64 26.03 -12.94
C GLY A 472 11.69 26.34 -14.12
N ARG A 473 10.55 25.63 -14.25
CA ARG A 473 9.50 25.91 -15.25
C ARG A 473 8.42 26.89 -14.76
N PHE A 474 8.38 27.21 -13.46
CA PHE A 474 7.30 27.99 -12.83
C PHE A 474 7.88 29.15 -12.00
N GLN A 475 7.17 30.28 -11.95
CA GLN A 475 7.49 31.43 -11.10
C GLN A 475 6.69 31.41 -9.79
N GLY A 476 5.57 30.69 -9.75
CA GLY A 476 4.73 30.49 -8.56
C GLY A 476 3.54 31.45 -8.46
N ASN A 477 2.58 31.11 -7.60
CA ASN A 477 1.22 31.68 -7.54
C ASN A 477 0.38 31.45 -8.82
N GLU A 478 0.79 30.55 -9.69
CA GLU A 478 0.10 30.17 -10.92
C GLU A 478 -1.01 29.15 -10.65
N THR A 479 -2.10 29.17 -11.42
CA THR A 479 -3.12 28.11 -11.33
C THR A 479 -2.78 26.96 -12.28
N VAL A 480 -2.67 25.75 -11.75
CA VAL A 480 -2.45 24.53 -12.54
C VAL A 480 -3.70 23.65 -12.56
N THR A 481 -3.91 22.98 -13.69
CA THR A 481 -4.90 21.91 -13.85
C THR A 481 -4.30 20.56 -13.47
N GLU A 482 -5.17 19.60 -13.15
CA GLU A 482 -4.78 18.20 -13.02
C GLU A 482 -4.15 17.68 -14.32
N GLY A 483 -3.10 16.88 -14.22
CA GLY A 483 -2.34 16.37 -15.37
C GLY A 483 -1.38 17.37 -16.01
N LYS A 484 -1.31 18.63 -15.56
CA LYS A 484 -0.33 19.61 -16.06
C LYS A 484 1.09 19.16 -15.75
N GLY A 485 1.96 19.09 -16.76
CA GLY A 485 3.40 18.81 -16.58
C GLY A 485 4.07 19.84 -15.67
N LEU A 486 4.71 19.35 -14.61
CA LEU A 486 5.42 20.16 -13.60
C LEU A 486 6.91 20.29 -13.92
N GLY A 487 7.52 19.22 -14.43
CA GLY A 487 8.96 19.14 -14.67
C GLY A 487 9.48 17.72 -14.49
N ASN A 488 10.80 17.55 -14.58
CA ASN A 488 11.42 16.23 -14.46
C ASN A 488 11.87 15.97 -13.02
N ALA A 489 11.89 14.68 -12.64
CA ALA A 489 12.43 14.20 -11.39
C ALA A 489 13.94 14.49 -11.29
N ILE A 490 14.37 15.08 -10.17
CA ILE A 490 15.80 15.37 -9.90
C ILE A 490 16.57 14.17 -9.32
N GLY A 491 15.88 13.08 -9.01
CA GLY A 491 16.44 11.87 -8.40
C GLY A 491 15.49 10.67 -8.55
N ASP A 492 15.72 9.64 -7.74
CA ASP A 492 15.02 8.36 -7.72
C ASP A 492 13.78 8.33 -6.81
N ARG A 493 13.53 9.40 -6.04
CA ARG A 493 12.42 9.49 -5.07
C ARG A 493 11.67 10.82 -5.17
N LEU A 494 10.34 10.73 -5.19
CA LEU A 494 9.43 11.87 -5.02
C LEU A 494 8.69 11.73 -3.68
N GLN A 495 8.84 12.73 -2.82
CA GLN A 495 8.15 12.79 -1.53
C GLN A 495 6.83 13.56 -1.68
N ILE A 496 5.73 12.93 -1.25
CA ILE A 496 4.37 13.43 -1.38
C ILE A 496 3.75 13.58 0.02
N THR A 497 3.27 14.79 0.33
CA THR A 497 2.49 15.08 1.55
C THR A 497 1.13 15.64 1.15
N TYR A 498 0.06 15.13 1.77
CA TYR A 498 -1.31 15.56 1.49
C TYR A 498 -1.99 16.03 2.77
N GLU A 499 -2.60 17.22 2.71
CA GLU A 499 -3.28 17.86 3.84
C GLU A 499 -4.72 18.18 3.46
N LYS A 500 -5.66 17.85 4.34
CA LYS A 500 -7.08 18.21 4.24
C LYS A 500 -7.41 19.28 5.26
N TYR A 501 -8.30 20.19 4.90
CA TYR A 501 -8.70 21.28 5.78
C TYR A 501 -9.85 20.86 6.69
N ASP A 502 -9.57 20.76 8.00
CA ASP A 502 -10.56 20.49 9.02
C ASP A 502 -11.34 21.77 9.37
N VAL A 503 -12.62 21.78 8.99
CA VAL A 503 -13.55 22.90 9.21
C VAL A 503 -13.97 23.02 10.67
N GLU A 504 -13.91 21.95 11.47
CA GLU A 504 -14.27 21.98 12.90
C GLU A 504 -13.14 22.57 13.76
N SER A 505 -11.87 22.33 13.39
CA SER A 505 -10.71 22.87 14.12
C SER A 505 -10.00 24.07 13.48
N ASP A 506 -10.44 24.52 12.31
CA ASP A 506 -9.84 25.59 11.47
C ASP A 506 -8.34 25.35 11.18
N LYS A 507 -7.97 24.08 10.94
CA LYS A 507 -6.57 23.65 10.77
C LYS A 507 -6.40 22.70 9.60
N TRP A 508 -5.20 22.74 9.03
CA TRP A 508 -4.76 21.74 8.06
C TRP A 508 -4.31 20.48 8.80
N GLN A 509 -4.81 19.32 8.38
CA GLN A 509 -4.52 18.00 8.95
C GLN A 509 -3.85 17.15 7.88
N LYS A 510 -2.67 16.59 8.16
CA LYS A 510 -2.01 15.65 7.24
C LYS A 510 -2.75 14.31 7.25
N VAL A 511 -3.13 13.86 6.06
CA VAL A 511 -3.79 12.59 5.80
C VAL A 511 -2.85 11.66 5.03
N ASN A 512 -3.06 10.33 5.10
CA ASN A 512 -2.23 9.41 4.33
C ASN A 512 -2.48 9.60 2.81
N PRO A 513 -1.50 10.08 2.00
CA PRO A 513 -1.69 10.32 0.57
C PRO A 513 -2.04 9.04 -0.21
N ALA A 514 -1.58 7.87 0.25
CA ALA A 514 -1.80 6.60 -0.42
C ALA A 514 -3.28 6.21 -0.55
N PHE A 515 -4.16 6.74 0.33
CA PHE A 515 -5.61 6.48 0.26
C PHE A 515 -6.33 7.23 -0.87
N TYR A 516 -5.68 8.21 -1.49
CA TYR A 516 -6.29 9.08 -2.51
C TYR A 516 -5.79 8.78 -3.93
N PHE A 517 -4.81 7.87 -4.09
CA PHE A 517 -4.35 7.43 -5.41
C PHE A 517 -5.15 6.20 -5.88
N PRO A 518 -5.40 6.02 -7.20
CA PRO A 518 -6.24 4.94 -7.71
C PRO A 518 -5.76 3.54 -7.32
N LYS A 519 -4.44 3.31 -7.31
CA LYS A 519 -3.83 2.03 -6.94
C LYS A 519 -2.39 2.24 -6.50
N VAL A 520 -2.02 1.67 -5.36
CA VAL A 520 -0.68 1.75 -4.78
C VAL A 520 -0.13 0.34 -4.51
N THR A 521 1.20 0.20 -4.49
CA THR A 521 1.90 -0.98 -3.97
C THR A 521 3.03 -0.52 -3.05
N TYR A 522 3.10 -1.07 -1.85
CA TYR A 522 4.19 -0.80 -0.90
C TYR A 522 5.39 -1.70 -1.20
N MET A 523 6.59 -1.10 -1.27
CA MET A 523 7.86 -1.81 -1.45
C MET A 523 8.50 -2.21 -0.10
N GLN A 524 8.21 -1.46 0.95
CA GLN A 524 8.44 -1.88 2.33
C GLN A 524 7.48 -3.04 2.65
N VAL A 525 8.01 -4.15 3.18
CA VAL A 525 7.22 -5.31 3.61
C VAL A 525 7.72 -5.83 4.95
N THR A 526 6.85 -6.51 5.68
CA THR A 526 7.22 -7.19 6.91
C THR A 526 8.23 -8.31 6.65
N SER A 527 9.24 -8.42 7.51
CA SER A 527 10.31 -9.40 7.43
C SER A 527 10.66 -9.88 8.84
N LEU A 528 10.62 -11.20 9.07
CA LEU A 528 11.00 -11.76 10.37
C LEU A 528 12.46 -12.18 10.40
N GLY A 529 13.08 -12.03 11.56
CA GLY A 529 14.42 -12.54 11.81
C GLY A 529 14.33 -13.97 12.30
N ASN A 530 14.48 -14.93 11.39
CA ASN A 530 14.51 -16.33 11.78
C ASN A 530 15.91 -16.69 12.34
N SER A 531 16.02 -16.82 13.66
CA SER A 531 17.22 -17.36 14.34
C SER A 531 17.51 -18.80 13.95
N ASP A 532 16.48 -19.53 13.54
CA ASP A 532 16.50 -20.98 13.31
C ASP A 532 16.60 -21.31 11.81
N PHE A 533 17.02 -20.34 10.99
CA PHE A 533 17.27 -20.56 9.57
C PHE A 533 18.52 -21.44 9.36
N SER A 534 18.30 -22.75 9.37
CA SER A 534 19.28 -23.77 9.03
C SER A 534 19.04 -24.30 7.62
N PRO A 535 19.62 -23.68 6.57
CA PRO A 535 19.53 -24.18 5.21
C PRO A 535 20.22 -25.54 5.08
N GLN A 536 19.70 -26.42 4.22
CA GLN A 536 20.36 -27.69 3.90
C GLN A 536 21.81 -27.45 3.46
N LYS A 537 22.75 -28.26 3.96
CA LYS A 537 24.20 -28.06 3.78
C LYS A 537 24.60 -27.71 2.36
N ASP A 538 24.16 -28.49 1.36
CA ASP A 538 24.51 -28.26 -0.04
C ASP A 538 23.98 -26.91 -0.59
N MET A 539 22.85 -26.43 -0.09
CA MET A 539 22.31 -25.11 -0.44
C MET A 539 23.08 -23.99 0.26
N ALA A 540 23.46 -24.21 1.53
CA ALA A 540 24.30 -23.29 2.30
C ALA A 540 25.69 -23.12 1.67
N ASP A 541 26.34 -24.23 1.29
CA ASP A 541 27.65 -24.24 0.64
C ASP A 541 27.60 -23.46 -0.69
N ARG A 542 26.57 -23.69 -1.54
CA ARG A 542 26.38 -22.96 -2.80
C ARG A 542 26.06 -21.48 -2.58
N ALA A 543 25.20 -21.15 -1.61
CA ALA A 543 24.90 -19.77 -1.26
C ALA A 543 26.16 -19.03 -0.75
N LYS A 544 27.01 -19.71 0.05
CA LYS A 544 28.28 -19.18 0.51
C LYS A 544 29.26 -18.95 -0.64
N THR A 545 29.37 -19.88 -1.59
CA THR A 545 30.20 -19.68 -2.79
C THR A 545 29.76 -18.46 -3.60
N ILE A 546 28.46 -18.27 -3.81
CA ILE A 546 27.91 -17.06 -4.47
C ILE A 546 28.25 -15.81 -3.66
N TYR A 547 28.07 -15.87 -2.33
CA TYR A 547 28.33 -14.77 -1.42
C TYR A 547 29.79 -14.32 -1.45
N ASP A 548 30.73 -15.24 -1.23
CA ASP A 548 32.17 -14.97 -1.23
C ASP A 548 32.64 -14.44 -2.60
N PHE A 549 32.16 -15.02 -3.71
CA PHE A 549 32.50 -14.60 -5.07
C PHE A 549 32.09 -13.14 -5.37
N LEU A 550 30.90 -12.73 -4.92
CA LEU A 550 30.39 -11.38 -5.14
C LEU A 550 30.92 -10.36 -4.12
N MET A 551 31.10 -10.75 -2.86
CA MET A 551 31.78 -9.91 -1.85
C MET A 551 33.22 -9.58 -2.29
N LYS A 552 33.96 -10.56 -2.83
CA LYS A 552 35.31 -10.37 -3.39
C LYS A 552 35.35 -9.37 -4.57
N LYS A 553 34.22 -9.12 -5.22
CA LYS A 553 34.07 -8.13 -6.31
C LYS A 553 33.61 -6.75 -5.81
N GLY A 554 33.50 -6.55 -4.49
CA GLY A 554 33.10 -5.27 -3.88
C GLY A 554 31.60 -5.00 -3.86
N TYR A 555 30.76 -6.05 -4.01
CA TYR A 555 29.31 -5.92 -3.93
C TYR A 555 28.80 -5.93 -2.48
N THR A 556 27.54 -5.50 -2.30
CA THR A 556 26.92 -5.30 -0.99
C THR A 556 26.25 -6.57 -0.46
N ARG A 557 26.33 -6.82 0.85
CA ARG A 557 25.63 -7.93 1.52
C ARG A 557 24.14 -7.92 1.20
N GLN A 558 23.49 -6.77 1.30
CA GLN A 558 22.06 -6.57 1.03
C GLN A 558 21.68 -7.05 -0.38
N GLY A 559 22.42 -6.57 -1.39
CA GLY A 559 22.17 -6.91 -2.79
C GLY A 559 22.48 -8.38 -3.13
N ILE A 560 23.50 -8.96 -2.52
CA ILE A 560 23.82 -10.39 -2.67
C ILE A 560 22.73 -11.26 -2.04
N CYS A 561 22.28 -10.94 -0.84
CA CYS A 561 21.21 -11.69 -0.18
C CYS A 561 19.86 -11.53 -0.91
N ALA A 562 19.61 -10.38 -1.55
CA ALA A 562 18.45 -10.15 -2.41
C ALA A 562 18.39 -11.07 -3.64
N ILE A 563 19.53 -11.36 -4.30
CA ILE A 563 19.55 -12.35 -5.39
C ILE A 563 19.45 -13.79 -4.85
N LEU A 564 20.05 -14.09 -3.69
CA LEU A 564 19.98 -15.43 -3.09
C LEU A 564 18.53 -15.80 -2.68
N GLY A 565 17.76 -14.84 -2.17
CA GLY A 565 16.34 -15.05 -1.88
C GLY A 565 15.48 -15.32 -3.12
N ASN A 566 15.84 -14.73 -4.27
CA ASN A 566 15.23 -15.07 -5.56
C ASN A 566 15.64 -16.47 -6.01
N PHE A 567 16.94 -16.76 -6.11
CA PHE A 567 17.43 -18.07 -6.58
C PHE A 567 17.04 -19.23 -5.65
N GLN A 568 16.77 -19.00 -4.37
CA GLN A 568 16.21 -20.03 -3.49
C GLN A 568 14.79 -20.43 -3.94
N ILE A 569 13.95 -19.47 -4.29
CA ILE A 569 12.56 -19.73 -4.73
C ILE A 569 12.52 -20.23 -6.19
N GLU A 570 13.50 -19.81 -7.01
CA GLU A 570 13.60 -20.15 -8.43
C GLU A 570 14.21 -21.53 -8.68
N SER A 571 15.37 -21.83 -8.07
CA SER A 571 16.17 -23.02 -8.36
C SER A 571 16.62 -23.80 -7.12
N SER A 572 16.22 -23.41 -5.91
CA SER A 572 16.83 -23.85 -4.64
C SER A 572 18.35 -23.60 -4.61
N ILE A 573 18.78 -22.49 -5.23
CA ILE A 573 20.19 -22.10 -5.41
C ILE A 573 21.00 -23.24 -6.06
N ASN A 574 20.41 -23.93 -7.04
CA ASN A 574 21.04 -25.06 -7.73
C ASN A 574 21.44 -24.67 -9.16
N PRO A 575 22.74 -24.53 -9.48
CA PRO A 575 23.19 -24.20 -10.83
C PRO A 575 22.94 -25.32 -11.84
N LYS A 576 22.66 -26.56 -11.40
CA LYS A 576 22.31 -27.71 -12.24
C LYS A 576 20.79 -27.95 -12.34
N ARG A 577 19.96 -26.94 -12.06
CA ARG A 577 18.51 -27.02 -12.24
C ARG A 577 18.12 -26.77 -13.70
N ALA A 578 17.13 -27.49 -14.22
CA ALA A 578 16.46 -27.17 -15.47
C ALA A 578 14.94 -27.29 -15.31
N GLU A 579 14.17 -26.45 -16.00
CA GLU A 579 12.72 -26.40 -15.87
C GLU A 579 12.08 -27.75 -16.27
N GLY A 580 11.15 -28.26 -15.46
CA GLY A 580 10.53 -29.58 -15.65
C GLY A 580 11.41 -30.80 -15.35
N ASP A 581 12.64 -30.64 -14.88
CA ASP A 581 13.58 -31.75 -14.65
C ASP A 581 13.19 -32.74 -13.53
N TYR A 582 12.27 -32.33 -12.64
CA TYR A 582 11.67 -33.14 -11.58
C TYR A 582 10.51 -34.04 -12.07
N LEU A 583 10.10 -33.93 -13.33
CA LEU A 583 9.06 -34.76 -13.93
C LEU A 583 9.58 -36.19 -14.17
N LYS A 584 8.76 -37.05 -14.79
CA LYS A 584 9.23 -38.35 -15.26
C LYS A 584 9.99 -38.19 -16.58
N PRO A 585 11.06 -38.96 -16.84
CA PRO A 585 11.67 -39.05 -18.17
C PRO A 585 10.63 -39.44 -19.23
N PRO A 586 10.78 -38.99 -20.49
CA PRO A 586 11.95 -38.29 -21.05
C PRO A 586 12.03 -36.78 -20.77
N VAL A 587 10.95 -36.16 -20.26
CA VAL A 587 10.93 -34.70 -19.98
C VAL A 587 11.73 -34.36 -18.72
N GLY A 588 11.51 -35.17 -17.67
CA GLY A 588 12.33 -35.14 -16.46
C GLY A 588 13.73 -35.73 -16.67
N ALA A 589 14.62 -35.49 -15.72
CA ALA A 589 16.03 -35.79 -15.89
C ALA A 589 16.37 -37.28 -15.72
N SER A 590 17.30 -37.76 -16.55
CA SER A 590 17.91 -39.08 -16.46
C SER A 590 19.34 -39.08 -17.01
N GLY A 591 20.22 -39.92 -16.45
CA GLY A 591 21.60 -40.09 -16.92
C GLY A 591 22.34 -38.77 -17.16
N ASN A 592 22.84 -38.59 -18.39
CA ASN A 592 23.64 -37.44 -18.81
C ASN A 592 22.81 -36.35 -19.54
N CYS A 593 21.48 -36.31 -19.39
CA CYS A 593 20.61 -35.36 -20.12
C CYS A 593 20.98 -33.87 -19.96
N TRP A 594 21.62 -33.47 -18.85
CA TRP A 594 22.16 -32.11 -18.68
C TRP A 594 23.27 -31.73 -19.67
N ASP A 595 23.82 -32.69 -20.41
CA ASP A 595 24.79 -32.48 -21.49
C ASP A 595 24.19 -32.73 -22.90
N ASP A 596 22.90 -33.07 -23.00
CA ASP A 596 22.19 -33.27 -24.27
C ASP A 596 21.45 -32.00 -24.69
N ASP A 597 21.94 -31.36 -25.76
CA ASP A 597 21.32 -30.15 -26.30
C ASP A 597 19.86 -30.39 -26.74
N ASN A 598 19.42 -31.61 -27.08
CA ASN A 598 18.01 -31.89 -27.39
C ASN A 598 17.11 -31.83 -26.16
N TRP A 599 17.57 -32.39 -25.03
CA TRP A 599 16.82 -32.36 -23.77
C TRP A 599 16.73 -30.94 -23.21
N LEU A 600 17.82 -30.17 -23.32
CA LEU A 600 17.90 -28.76 -22.96
C LEU A 600 17.07 -27.85 -23.90
N ASN A 601 16.81 -28.28 -25.14
CA ASN A 601 15.97 -27.57 -26.11
C ASN A 601 14.47 -27.95 -26.03
N MET A 602 14.04 -28.84 -25.12
CA MET A 602 12.59 -29.04 -24.88
C MET A 602 11.97 -27.76 -24.32
N GLY A 603 10.69 -27.49 -24.62
CA GLY A 603 10.02 -26.26 -24.23
C GLY A 603 8.57 -26.47 -23.81
N ASN A 604 7.72 -25.51 -24.18
CA ASN A 604 6.32 -25.44 -23.76
C ASN A 604 5.50 -26.71 -24.06
N ASN A 605 5.65 -27.28 -25.25
CA ASN A 605 4.80 -28.39 -25.69
C ASN A 605 5.12 -29.66 -24.90
N GLU A 606 6.40 -29.94 -24.68
CA GLU A 606 6.91 -31.12 -24.00
C GLU A 606 6.67 -31.04 -22.48
N ILE A 607 6.89 -29.87 -21.87
CA ILE A 607 6.88 -29.70 -20.41
C ILE A 607 5.47 -29.37 -19.90
N TYR A 608 4.71 -28.55 -20.64
CA TYR A 608 3.47 -27.94 -20.16
C TYR A 608 2.24 -28.23 -21.02
N GLY A 609 2.36 -29.07 -22.05
CA GLY A 609 1.25 -29.41 -22.95
C GLY A 609 0.69 -28.19 -23.69
N GLY A 610 1.54 -27.21 -24.00
CA GLY A 610 1.16 -26.03 -24.77
C GLY A 610 0.76 -24.78 -23.95
N LYS A 611 0.70 -24.87 -22.61
CA LYS A 611 0.13 -23.83 -21.73
C LYS A 611 0.87 -22.47 -21.71
N PHE A 612 2.17 -22.44 -21.98
CA PHE A 612 3.04 -21.26 -21.93
C PHE A 612 3.74 -21.01 -23.27
N PRO A 613 3.02 -20.54 -24.32
CA PRO A 613 3.49 -20.49 -25.71
C PRO A 613 4.71 -19.61 -25.98
N LEU A 614 5.17 -18.83 -24.99
CA LEU A 614 6.40 -18.05 -25.10
C LEU A 614 7.66 -18.88 -24.88
N ILE A 615 7.61 -20.03 -24.19
CA ILE A 615 8.82 -20.83 -23.86
C ILE A 615 9.21 -21.70 -25.07
N ILE A 616 10.34 -21.36 -25.70
CA ILE A 616 10.93 -22.14 -26.81
C ILE A 616 11.85 -23.22 -26.25
N HIS A 617 12.81 -22.85 -25.40
CA HIS A 617 13.67 -23.79 -24.67
C HIS A 617 13.52 -23.54 -23.17
N ARG A 618 13.46 -24.62 -22.39
CA ARG A 618 13.29 -24.64 -20.94
C ARG A 618 14.30 -23.75 -20.20
N GLY A 619 13.88 -23.16 -19.08
CA GLY A 619 14.78 -22.44 -18.19
C GLY A 619 15.90 -23.33 -17.64
N ILE A 620 17.11 -22.79 -17.51
CA ILE A 620 18.27 -23.51 -16.94
C ILE A 620 19.00 -22.67 -15.89
N GLY A 621 19.68 -23.31 -14.93
CA GLY A 621 20.58 -22.67 -13.97
C GLY A 621 19.91 -21.87 -12.84
N LEU A 622 20.72 -21.08 -12.12
CA LEU A 622 20.31 -20.38 -10.89
C LEU A 622 19.04 -19.53 -11.03
N GLY A 623 18.95 -18.74 -12.10
CA GLY A 623 17.84 -17.85 -12.42
C GLY A 623 17.06 -18.28 -13.66
N GLN A 624 16.97 -19.60 -13.89
CA GLN A 624 16.19 -20.24 -14.95
C GLN A 624 16.21 -19.47 -16.29
N TRP A 625 17.41 -19.30 -16.89
CA TRP A 625 17.55 -18.60 -18.16
C TRP A 625 16.84 -19.35 -19.28
N THR A 626 15.72 -18.77 -19.75
CA THR A 626 14.81 -19.35 -20.74
C THR A 626 15.02 -18.68 -22.10
N ASP A 627 14.88 -19.46 -23.18
CA ASP A 627 14.80 -18.91 -24.55
C ASP A 627 13.33 -18.78 -24.94
N THR A 628 12.92 -17.61 -25.44
CA THR A 628 11.50 -17.26 -25.61
C THR A 628 11.17 -16.67 -26.99
N ALA A 629 9.92 -16.88 -27.42
CA ALA A 629 9.43 -16.51 -28.74
C ALA A 629 9.34 -14.99 -29.00
N ASP A 630 9.40 -14.18 -27.95
CA ASP A 630 9.54 -12.72 -28.02
C ASP A 630 11.00 -12.23 -28.06
N GLY A 631 11.97 -13.15 -28.05
CA GLY A 631 13.37 -12.88 -28.43
C GLY A 631 14.44 -13.13 -27.35
N SER A 632 14.10 -13.65 -26.16
CA SER A 632 15.14 -14.10 -25.24
C SER A 632 15.90 -15.28 -25.83
N THR A 633 17.23 -15.23 -25.74
CA THR A 633 18.13 -16.36 -26.07
C THR A 633 19.10 -16.65 -24.92
N ARG A 634 18.75 -16.24 -23.69
CA ARG A 634 19.68 -16.22 -22.55
C ARG A 634 20.12 -17.64 -22.12
N GLY A 635 19.28 -18.66 -22.27
CA GLY A 635 19.64 -20.05 -21.99
C GLY A 635 20.65 -20.59 -23.00
N THR A 636 20.46 -20.28 -24.29
CA THR A 636 21.45 -20.56 -25.34
C THR A 636 22.73 -19.74 -25.17
N MET A 637 22.64 -18.46 -24.78
CA MET A 637 23.80 -17.62 -24.48
C MET A 637 24.64 -18.21 -23.34
N LEU A 638 24.02 -18.70 -22.25
CA LEU A 638 24.75 -19.35 -21.16
C LEU A 638 25.49 -20.61 -21.64
N ARG A 639 24.83 -21.47 -22.43
CA ARG A 639 25.48 -22.67 -23.00
C ARG A 639 26.65 -22.32 -23.92
N ASN A 640 26.50 -21.30 -24.75
CA ASN A 640 27.57 -20.84 -25.64
C ASN A 640 28.73 -20.20 -24.86
N TYR A 641 28.44 -19.47 -23.78
CA TYR A 641 29.44 -18.95 -22.85
C TYR A 641 30.18 -20.07 -22.12
N ALA A 642 29.48 -21.14 -21.72
CA ALA A 642 30.08 -22.34 -21.14
C ALA A 642 31.06 -23.01 -22.10
N LYS A 643 30.63 -23.22 -23.35
CA LYS A 643 31.44 -23.78 -24.44
C LYS A 643 32.69 -22.92 -24.69
N SER A 644 32.58 -21.59 -24.73
CA SER A 644 33.74 -20.69 -24.94
C SER A 644 34.73 -20.63 -23.76
N LYS A 645 34.28 -20.97 -22.55
CA LYS A 645 35.11 -21.05 -21.33
C LYS A 645 35.63 -22.47 -21.05
N ASN A 646 35.33 -23.45 -21.90
CA ASN A 646 35.59 -24.88 -21.70
C ASN A 646 35.08 -25.39 -20.32
N LYS A 647 33.88 -24.95 -19.93
CA LYS A 647 33.22 -25.31 -18.67
C LYS A 647 31.83 -25.89 -18.93
N LYS A 648 31.29 -26.63 -17.95
CA LYS A 648 29.88 -27.06 -17.96
C LYS A 648 28.98 -25.86 -17.68
N TRP A 649 27.83 -25.76 -18.35
CA TRP A 649 26.90 -24.64 -18.14
C TRP A 649 26.36 -24.56 -16.71
N TYR A 650 26.33 -25.69 -16.01
CA TYR A 650 25.94 -25.82 -14.60
C TYR A 650 27.10 -25.62 -13.60
N ASP A 651 28.26 -25.14 -14.05
CA ASP A 651 29.32 -24.64 -13.16
C ASP A 651 28.87 -23.35 -12.46
N LEU A 652 29.03 -23.30 -11.14
CA LEU A 652 28.48 -22.21 -10.33
C LEU A 652 29.17 -20.87 -10.61
N GLU A 653 30.50 -20.86 -10.63
CA GLU A 653 31.27 -19.64 -10.91
C GLU A 653 31.09 -19.16 -12.35
N LEU A 654 30.97 -20.07 -13.31
CA LEU A 654 30.63 -19.72 -14.70
C LEU A 654 29.29 -18.99 -14.78
N GLN A 655 28.26 -19.45 -14.06
CA GLN A 655 26.95 -18.78 -14.06
C GLN A 655 27.03 -17.37 -13.48
N LEU A 656 27.85 -17.15 -12.44
CA LEU A 656 28.09 -15.81 -11.89
C LEU A 656 28.95 -14.93 -12.83
N ASP A 657 29.94 -15.50 -13.51
CA ASP A 657 30.73 -14.82 -14.56
C ASP A 657 29.84 -14.45 -15.77
N PHE A 658 28.90 -15.32 -16.13
CA PHE A 658 27.89 -15.05 -17.16
C PHE A 658 27.00 -13.85 -16.76
N MET A 659 26.42 -13.84 -15.55
CA MET A 659 25.62 -12.70 -15.05
C MET A 659 26.36 -11.35 -15.06
N LEU A 660 27.69 -11.38 -14.91
CA LEU A 660 28.52 -10.17 -14.88
C LEU A 660 29.04 -9.75 -16.25
N ASN A 661 29.35 -10.71 -17.13
CA ASN A 661 30.12 -10.48 -18.35
C ASN A 661 29.44 -11.02 -19.62
N GLY A 662 28.88 -12.24 -19.56
CA GLY A 662 28.34 -12.96 -20.73
C GLY A 662 26.87 -12.71 -21.09
N ASP A 663 26.05 -12.28 -20.14
CA ASP A 663 24.60 -12.02 -20.33
C ASP A 663 24.36 -10.72 -21.13
N THR A 664 23.09 -10.43 -21.45
CA THR A 664 22.69 -9.24 -22.21
C THR A 664 23.08 -7.94 -21.46
N PRO A 665 23.34 -6.82 -22.17
CA PRO A 665 23.68 -5.56 -21.51
C PRO A 665 22.65 -5.11 -20.46
N ALA A 666 21.34 -5.29 -20.74
CA ALA A 666 20.27 -4.95 -19.81
C ALA A 666 20.30 -5.85 -18.55
N SER A 667 20.37 -7.18 -18.72
CA SER A 667 20.42 -8.12 -17.60
C SER A 667 21.67 -7.92 -16.73
N LYS A 668 22.82 -7.62 -17.34
CA LYS A 668 24.04 -7.25 -16.60
C LYS A 668 23.84 -5.99 -15.77
N THR A 669 23.26 -4.93 -16.34
CA THR A 669 22.95 -3.70 -15.61
C THR A 669 22.00 -3.95 -14.44
N MET A 670 20.92 -4.72 -14.64
CA MET A 670 19.95 -5.04 -13.59
C MET A 670 20.56 -5.88 -12.45
N PHE A 671 21.41 -6.85 -12.79
CA PHE A 671 22.16 -7.65 -11.81
C PHE A 671 23.09 -6.74 -10.99
N VAL A 672 23.97 -5.99 -11.65
CA VAL A 672 24.94 -5.08 -11.00
C VAL A 672 24.26 -3.99 -10.18
N ASN A 673 23.10 -3.49 -10.61
CA ASN A 673 22.30 -2.54 -9.84
C ASN A 673 21.77 -3.15 -8.54
N THR A 674 21.34 -4.42 -8.58
CA THR A 674 20.88 -5.15 -7.39
C THR A 674 22.04 -5.44 -6.44
N VAL A 675 23.08 -6.17 -6.90
CA VAL A 675 24.19 -6.58 -6.02
C VAL A 675 25.01 -5.39 -5.49
N GLY A 676 25.06 -4.29 -6.25
CA GLY A 676 25.69 -3.02 -5.86
C GLY A 676 24.82 -2.06 -5.05
N SER A 677 23.59 -2.42 -4.63
CA SER A 677 22.65 -1.52 -3.93
C SER A 677 22.44 -0.15 -4.61
N LYS A 678 22.36 -0.12 -5.95
CA LYS A 678 22.21 1.13 -6.74
C LYS A 678 20.77 1.60 -6.93
N VAL A 679 19.80 0.76 -6.57
CA VAL A 679 18.35 0.93 -6.86
C VAL A 679 17.47 0.69 -5.62
N GLY A 680 18.10 0.64 -4.45
CA GLY A 680 17.52 0.34 -3.15
C GLY A 680 18.64 0.14 -2.13
N THR A 681 18.36 0.39 -0.86
CA THR A 681 19.34 0.22 0.23
C THR A 681 18.94 -0.91 1.18
N THR A 682 17.73 -1.42 1.06
CA THR A 682 17.18 -2.49 1.89
C THR A 682 17.04 -3.80 1.10
N VAL A 683 17.11 -4.93 1.81
CA VAL A 683 16.92 -6.26 1.20
C VAL A 683 15.55 -6.37 0.50
N PRO A 684 14.41 -5.93 1.08
CA PRO A 684 13.12 -5.90 0.38
C PRO A 684 13.10 -5.13 -0.95
N GLU A 685 13.63 -3.90 -0.99
CA GLU A 685 13.66 -3.08 -2.20
C GLU A 685 14.45 -3.77 -3.31
N LEU A 686 15.63 -4.31 -2.97
CA LEU A 686 16.54 -4.97 -3.91
C LEU A 686 15.99 -6.30 -4.41
N THR A 687 15.37 -7.10 -3.55
CA THR A 687 14.69 -8.35 -3.93
C THR A 687 13.53 -8.08 -4.88
N THR A 688 12.74 -7.03 -4.60
CA THR A 688 11.62 -6.61 -5.46
C THR A 688 12.12 -6.13 -6.82
N TYR A 689 13.16 -5.29 -6.86
CA TYR A 689 13.76 -4.82 -8.11
C TYR A 689 14.28 -5.99 -8.96
N PHE A 690 15.00 -6.93 -8.35
CA PHE A 690 15.56 -8.08 -9.06
C PHE A 690 14.48 -8.98 -9.64
N LEU A 691 13.43 -9.29 -8.86
CA LEU A 691 12.28 -10.05 -9.34
C LEU A 691 11.56 -9.36 -10.51
N THR A 692 11.33 -8.06 -10.39
CA THR A 692 10.56 -7.28 -11.37
C THR A 692 11.33 -7.08 -12.68
N HIS A 693 12.65 -6.84 -12.62
CA HIS A 693 13.43 -6.41 -13.79
C HIS A 693 14.40 -7.47 -14.32
N TRP A 694 15.01 -8.32 -13.49
CA TRP A 694 15.98 -9.32 -13.93
C TRP A 694 15.34 -10.70 -14.17
N GLU A 695 14.50 -11.16 -13.24
CA GLU A 695 13.70 -12.40 -13.40
C GLU A 695 12.49 -12.18 -14.31
N GLY A 696 12.00 -10.93 -14.42
CA GLY A 696 10.87 -10.58 -15.28
C GLY A 696 9.50 -11.05 -14.78
N ASN A 697 9.37 -11.37 -13.48
CA ASN A 697 8.16 -11.96 -12.88
C ASN A 697 7.56 -11.10 -11.74
N PRO A 698 7.06 -9.87 -12.02
CA PRO A 698 6.65 -8.93 -10.97
C PRO A 698 5.57 -9.50 -10.02
N GLY A 699 5.91 -9.58 -8.74
CA GLY A 699 5.00 -10.01 -7.67
C GLY A 699 4.90 -11.52 -7.45
N ASP A 700 5.50 -12.39 -8.29
CA ASP A 700 5.50 -13.84 -8.03
C ASP A 700 6.20 -14.17 -6.71
N LYS A 701 5.46 -14.78 -5.77
CA LYS A 701 5.94 -15.22 -4.46
C LYS A 701 6.77 -14.16 -3.71
N LEU A 702 6.54 -12.86 -3.96
CA LEU A 702 7.44 -11.77 -3.54
C LEU A 702 7.77 -11.82 -2.04
N GLN A 703 6.77 -12.07 -1.19
CA GLN A 703 6.96 -12.21 0.26
C GLN A 703 7.88 -13.39 0.64
N GLN A 704 7.79 -14.52 -0.07
CA GLN A 704 8.66 -15.68 0.16
C GLN A 704 10.09 -15.40 -0.30
N ARG A 705 10.26 -14.70 -1.43
CA ARG A 705 11.56 -14.26 -1.96
C ARG A 705 12.23 -13.25 -1.01
N ILE A 706 11.48 -12.30 -0.46
CA ILE A 706 11.98 -11.33 0.53
C ILE A 706 12.32 -12.01 1.85
N GLN A 707 11.48 -12.89 2.37
CA GLN A 707 11.78 -13.63 3.60
C GLN A 707 13.01 -14.55 3.43
N ALA A 708 13.15 -15.21 2.27
CA ALA A 708 14.35 -15.98 1.95
C ALA A 708 15.60 -15.08 1.86
N ALA A 709 15.48 -13.90 1.23
CA ALA A 709 16.58 -12.92 1.16
C ALA A 709 16.99 -12.41 2.55
N GLN A 710 16.03 -12.13 3.45
CA GLN A 710 16.33 -11.71 4.82
C GLN A 710 16.96 -12.86 5.62
N ASN A 711 16.48 -14.09 5.45
CA ASN A 711 17.08 -15.26 6.07
C ASN A 711 18.57 -15.40 5.68
N TRP A 712 18.91 -15.24 4.40
CA TRP A 712 20.31 -15.19 3.95
C TRP A 712 21.06 -13.96 4.47
N TYR A 713 20.42 -12.79 4.54
CA TYR A 713 21.04 -11.58 5.10
C TYR A 713 21.40 -11.75 6.57
N ASN A 714 20.52 -12.36 7.36
CA ASN A 714 20.74 -12.64 8.77
C ASN A 714 21.78 -13.75 8.94
N TYR A 715 21.70 -14.83 8.14
CA TYR A 715 22.71 -15.89 8.08
C TYR A 715 24.10 -15.31 7.84
N PHE A 716 24.31 -14.54 6.76
CA PHE A 716 25.61 -13.92 6.46
C PHE A 716 25.97 -12.71 7.33
N SER A 717 25.03 -12.17 8.12
CA SER A 717 25.32 -11.15 9.14
C SER A 717 25.78 -11.77 10.46
N GLY A 718 25.21 -12.90 10.87
CA GLY A 718 25.74 -13.74 11.94
C GLY A 718 27.07 -14.40 11.54
N SER A 719 27.17 -14.96 10.33
CA SER A 719 28.41 -15.58 9.82
C SER A 719 29.52 -14.58 9.44
N ALA A 720 29.31 -13.27 9.60
CA ALA A 720 30.42 -12.32 9.68
C ALA A 720 31.25 -12.50 10.97
N ALA A 721 30.70 -13.21 11.97
CA ALA A 721 31.43 -13.70 13.13
C ALA A 721 32.08 -15.09 12.90
N ASP A 722 31.47 -15.96 12.09
CA ASP A 722 31.89 -17.35 11.88
C ASP A 722 32.62 -17.57 10.53
N LEU A 723 33.80 -16.97 10.37
CA LEU A 723 34.69 -17.31 9.26
C LEU A 723 35.52 -18.60 9.48
N ASN A 724 35.37 -19.31 10.61
CA ASN A 724 36.10 -20.58 10.87
C ASN A 724 35.43 -21.56 11.87
N GLY A 725 34.10 -21.52 12.00
CA GLY A 725 33.37 -22.33 13.00
C GLY A 725 33.19 -21.58 14.32
N THR A 726 32.49 -22.22 15.26
CA THR A 726 32.01 -21.58 16.50
C THR A 726 33.16 -21.06 17.38
N SER A 727 32.86 -20.08 18.25
CA SER A 727 33.80 -19.55 19.25
C SER A 727 34.56 -20.63 20.03
N LYS A 728 33.86 -21.71 20.42
CA LYS A 728 34.46 -22.85 21.12
C LYS A 728 35.41 -23.66 20.22
N GLU A 729 35.04 -23.91 18.97
CA GLU A 729 35.91 -24.62 18.01
C GLU A 729 37.15 -23.80 17.64
N ASN A 730 37.01 -22.48 17.48
CA ASN A 730 38.13 -21.57 17.29
C ASN A 730 39.08 -21.59 18.50
N PHE A 731 38.55 -21.53 19.72
CA PHE A 731 39.40 -21.65 20.91
C PHE A 731 40.14 -22.99 20.96
N GLU A 732 39.45 -24.12 20.81
CA GLU A 732 40.07 -25.45 20.84
C GLU A 732 41.11 -25.67 19.73
N LYS A 733 40.88 -25.15 18.52
CA LYS A 733 41.79 -25.21 17.36
C LYS A 733 43.07 -24.39 17.55
N TYR A 734 43.03 -23.35 18.38
CA TYR A 734 44.13 -22.39 18.52
C TYR A 734 44.75 -22.30 19.92
N LYS A 735 44.17 -22.91 20.96
CA LYS A 735 44.65 -22.83 22.35
C LYS A 735 46.16 -23.06 22.51
N ASP A 736 46.73 -24.02 21.79
CA ASP A 736 48.16 -24.37 21.86
C ASP A 736 49.07 -23.34 21.17
N LYS A 737 48.49 -22.40 20.41
CA LYS A 737 49.16 -21.27 19.74
C LYS A 737 49.02 -19.95 20.53
N ILE A 738 48.08 -19.90 21.47
CA ILE A 738 47.85 -18.76 22.38
C ILE A 738 48.77 -18.91 23.58
N ALA A 739 49.67 -17.94 23.80
CA ALA A 739 50.59 -17.98 24.94
C ALA A 739 50.82 -16.58 25.58
N PRO A 740 50.79 -16.48 26.92
CA PRO A 740 50.09 -17.40 27.83
C PRO A 740 48.60 -17.48 27.46
N LEU A 741 47.91 -18.56 27.84
CA LEU A 741 46.45 -18.58 27.81
C LEU A 741 45.89 -17.56 28.82
N PRO A 742 44.76 -16.90 28.51
CA PRO A 742 44.12 -16.02 29.47
C PRO A 742 43.52 -16.81 30.64
N THR A 743 43.57 -16.22 31.83
CA THR A 743 43.09 -16.84 33.07
C THR A 743 41.86 -16.10 33.61
N ASN A 744 41.30 -16.56 34.74
CA ASN A 744 40.27 -15.79 35.46
C ASN A 744 40.76 -14.40 35.87
N LYS A 745 42.09 -14.19 36.02
CA LYS A 745 42.66 -12.87 36.31
C LYS A 745 42.33 -11.85 35.22
N GLU A 746 42.36 -12.25 33.96
CA GLU A 746 42.03 -11.39 32.82
C GLU A 746 40.55 -11.39 32.49
N MET A 747 39.90 -12.55 32.61
CA MET A 747 38.50 -12.75 32.20
C MET A 747 37.48 -12.32 33.26
N LYS A 748 37.84 -12.21 34.55
CA LYS A 748 36.91 -11.94 35.65
C LYS A 748 37.42 -10.93 36.67
N ASP A 749 38.62 -11.11 37.19
CA ASP A 749 39.10 -10.36 38.36
C ASP A 749 39.66 -8.97 37.99
N GLY A 750 40.28 -8.87 36.82
CA GLY A 750 40.89 -7.66 36.28
C GLY A 750 42.27 -7.31 36.85
N TRP A 751 42.98 -6.42 36.15
CA TRP A 751 44.26 -5.86 36.56
C TRP A 751 44.09 -4.47 37.19
N GLY A 752 45.03 -4.10 38.07
CA GLY A 752 45.03 -2.80 38.73
C GLY A 752 45.09 -1.63 37.74
N GLY A 753 44.40 -0.54 38.07
CA GLY A 753 44.32 0.65 37.22
C GLY A 753 43.32 0.58 36.06
N ASN A 754 42.68 -0.58 35.80
CA ASN A 754 41.67 -0.71 34.75
C ASN A 754 40.41 0.12 35.10
N ALA A 755 40.18 1.23 34.40
CA ALA A 755 39.02 2.10 34.59
C ALA A 755 37.89 1.89 33.56
N TYR A 756 38.00 0.87 32.69
CA TYR A 756 36.93 0.49 31.77
C TYR A 756 35.83 -0.28 32.50
N ALA A 757 34.59 -0.16 32.02
CA ALA A 757 33.44 -0.84 32.59
C ALA A 757 33.63 -2.37 32.57
N LEU A 758 33.43 -3.00 33.74
CA LEU A 758 33.70 -4.42 33.97
C LEU A 758 32.96 -5.31 32.97
N GLY A 759 33.65 -6.35 32.48
CA GLY A 759 33.07 -7.32 31.56
C GLY A 759 32.86 -6.83 30.12
N ASN A 760 33.34 -5.64 29.74
CA ASN A 760 33.30 -5.12 28.36
C ASN A 760 34.57 -5.43 27.55
N CYS A 761 34.47 -5.31 26.22
CA CYS A 761 35.58 -5.46 25.27
C CYS A 761 36.84 -4.63 25.61
N THR A 762 36.66 -3.36 26.00
CA THR A 762 37.75 -2.46 26.39
C THR A 762 38.43 -2.89 27.70
N TRP A 763 37.64 -3.35 28.67
CA TRP A 763 38.12 -3.90 29.94
C TRP A 763 38.91 -5.20 29.73
N TRP A 764 38.41 -6.08 28.86
CA TRP A 764 39.10 -7.30 28.43
C TRP A 764 40.47 -6.99 27.80
N VAL A 765 40.52 -6.09 26.81
CA VAL A 765 41.76 -5.76 26.11
C VAL A 765 42.80 -5.11 27.03
N TYR A 766 42.38 -4.27 27.99
CA TYR A 766 43.28 -3.75 29.02
C TYR A 766 43.91 -4.89 29.84
N ASN A 767 43.10 -5.82 30.35
CA ASN A 767 43.60 -6.94 31.15
C ASN A 767 44.50 -7.88 30.34
N ARG A 768 44.13 -8.18 29.10
CA ARG A 768 44.89 -9.08 28.22
C ARG A 768 46.22 -8.44 27.77
N MET A 769 46.26 -7.11 27.56
CA MET A 769 47.52 -6.37 27.38
C MET A 769 48.41 -6.48 28.62
N ALA A 770 47.87 -6.28 29.82
CA ALA A 770 48.63 -6.38 31.06
C ALA A 770 49.25 -7.78 31.27
N GLN A 771 48.50 -8.85 30.97
CA GLN A 771 49.03 -10.23 31.01
C GLN A 771 50.15 -10.47 29.98
N LEU A 772 50.16 -9.74 28.86
CA LEU A 772 51.21 -9.77 27.85
C LEU A 772 52.39 -8.81 28.18
N GLY A 773 52.42 -8.23 29.38
CA GLY A 773 53.46 -7.30 29.83
C GLY A 773 53.34 -5.89 29.25
N LYS A 774 52.18 -5.54 28.67
CA LYS A 774 51.93 -4.25 28.01
C LYS A 774 51.01 -3.37 28.85
N HIS A 775 51.29 -2.08 28.88
CA HIS A 775 50.47 -1.09 29.59
C HIS A 775 49.73 -0.19 28.59
N ILE A 776 48.43 -0.02 28.79
CA ILE A 776 47.60 0.88 27.97
C ILE A 776 46.88 1.90 28.85
N HIS A 777 46.54 3.06 28.28
CA HIS A 777 45.85 4.11 29.02
C HIS A 777 44.45 3.65 29.48
N PRO A 778 44.06 3.90 30.74
CA PRO A 778 42.86 3.29 31.33
C PRO A 778 41.54 3.95 30.92
N THR A 779 41.57 5.09 30.21
CA THR A 779 40.38 5.90 29.90
C THR A 779 40.29 6.39 28.45
N MET A 780 40.75 5.61 27.47
CA MET A 780 40.64 5.94 26.03
C MET A 780 39.20 5.95 25.48
N GLY A 781 38.19 5.71 26.33
CA GLY A 781 36.76 5.76 25.99
C GLY A 781 36.24 4.48 25.34
N ASN A 782 35.17 4.63 24.56
CA ASN A 782 34.55 3.55 23.80
C ASN A 782 35.51 3.03 22.72
N ALA A 783 35.34 1.78 22.31
CA ALA A 783 36.29 1.12 21.42
C ALA A 783 36.52 1.86 20.09
N ASN A 784 35.48 2.43 19.47
CA ASN A 784 35.62 3.24 18.26
C ASN A 784 36.48 4.51 18.45
N GLN A 785 36.60 5.03 19.67
CA GLN A 785 37.42 6.21 19.98
C GLN A 785 38.91 5.86 20.09
N TRP A 786 39.28 4.59 20.27
CA TRP A 786 40.68 4.18 20.43
C TRP A 786 41.53 4.47 19.19
N VAL A 787 40.94 4.50 18.00
CA VAL A 787 41.65 4.87 16.75
C VAL A 787 42.19 6.31 16.77
N GLN A 788 41.62 7.18 17.61
CA GLN A 788 42.12 8.54 17.86
C GLN A 788 42.87 8.62 19.21
N ASN A 789 42.33 7.97 20.24
CA ASN A 789 42.83 8.06 21.61
C ASN A 789 44.04 7.16 21.91
N TYR A 790 44.50 6.30 20.99
CA TYR A 790 45.68 5.44 21.20
C TYR A 790 46.91 6.26 21.62
N VAL A 791 47.03 7.51 21.17
CA VAL A 791 48.13 8.44 21.51
C VAL A 791 48.25 8.74 23.01
N GLN A 792 47.20 8.46 23.81
CA GLN A 792 47.25 8.53 25.27
C GLN A 792 48.06 7.39 25.90
N THR A 793 48.29 6.30 25.15
CA THR A 793 49.15 5.18 25.55
C THR A 793 50.58 5.42 25.04
N PRO A 794 51.58 5.60 25.93
CA PRO A 794 52.97 5.72 25.52
C PRO A 794 53.43 4.51 24.69
N GLY A 795 54.17 4.75 23.60
CA GLY A 795 54.63 3.69 22.70
C GLY A 795 53.55 3.07 21.78
N ALA A 796 52.29 3.51 21.86
CA ALA A 796 51.25 3.02 20.96
C ALA A 796 51.33 3.64 19.56
N ARG A 797 51.18 2.80 18.54
CA ARG A 797 51.09 3.20 17.12
C ARG A 797 50.05 2.38 16.37
N LEU A 798 49.38 3.00 15.41
CA LEU A 798 48.54 2.26 14.46
C LEU A 798 49.40 1.64 13.36
N VAL A 799 49.11 0.39 13.02
CA VAL A 799 49.84 -0.39 12.01
C VAL A 799 48.90 -1.04 10.99
N SER A 800 49.40 -1.27 9.78
CA SER A 800 48.64 -1.88 8.68
C SER A 800 48.53 -3.40 8.79
N GLU A 801 49.49 -4.06 9.43
CA GLU A 801 49.62 -5.52 9.48
C GLU A 801 49.43 -6.04 10.92
N PRO A 802 48.55 -7.03 11.15
CA PRO A 802 48.34 -7.61 12.46
C PRO A 802 49.59 -8.35 12.95
N LYS A 803 49.86 -8.26 14.24
CA LYS A 803 50.77 -9.15 14.97
C LYS A 803 50.09 -9.60 16.26
N ARG A 804 50.44 -10.81 16.73
CA ARG A 804 50.02 -11.28 18.06
C ARG A 804 50.39 -10.25 19.14
N GLY A 805 49.44 -9.92 20.01
CA GLY A 805 49.58 -8.92 21.05
C GLY A 805 49.32 -7.48 20.60
N ASP A 806 48.80 -7.25 19.39
CA ASP A 806 48.18 -5.99 19.00
C ASP A 806 46.70 -6.00 19.40
N ALA A 807 46.12 -4.83 19.72
CA ALA A 807 44.67 -4.69 19.80
C ALA A 807 44.10 -4.37 18.42
N ILE A 808 43.08 -5.11 17.97
CA ILE A 808 42.29 -4.71 16.80
C ILE A 808 41.11 -3.85 17.26
N ILE A 809 41.00 -2.67 16.64
CA ILE A 809 39.95 -1.69 16.84
C ILE A 809 39.00 -1.77 15.65
N PHE A 810 37.76 -2.14 15.91
CA PHE A 810 36.66 -2.11 14.96
C PHE A 810 35.92 -0.79 15.15
N THR A 811 35.98 0.10 14.16
CA THR A 811 35.12 1.30 14.17
C THR A 811 33.68 0.92 13.81
N ASN A 812 32.75 1.82 14.08
CA ASN A 812 31.30 1.65 14.02
C ASN A 812 30.80 0.71 12.89
N GLY A 813 30.32 -0.48 13.25
CA GLY A 813 29.74 -1.47 12.32
C GLY A 813 30.76 -2.42 11.65
N ALA A 814 32.06 -2.18 11.74
CA ALA A 814 33.10 -3.05 11.19
C ALA A 814 33.08 -4.43 11.90
N ALA A 815 33.18 -5.52 11.14
CA ALA A 815 33.15 -6.92 11.63
C ALA A 815 32.03 -7.26 12.63
N GLY A 816 30.85 -6.63 12.52
CA GLY A 816 29.73 -6.85 13.45
C GLY A 816 29.84 -6.10 14.78
N SER A 817 30.74 -5.12 14.88
CA SER A 817 30.86 -4.23 16.04
C SER A 817 29.65 -3.29 16.20
N HIS A 818 29.44 -2.79 17.42
CA HIS A 818 28.28 -1.94 17.73
C HIS A 818 28.28 -0.65 16.89
N PRO A 819 27.16 -0.27 16.24
CA PRO A 819 27.10 0.88 15.32
C PRO A 819 27.35 2.23 16.00
N THR A 820 27.25 2.32 17.34
CA THR A 820 27.57 3.54 18.11
C THR A 820 28.95 3.51 18.80
N TYR A 821 29.36 2.35 19.32
CA TYR A 821 30.48 2.24 20.28
C TYR A 821 31.73 1.55 19.69
N GLY A 822 31.61 0.95 18.49
CA GLY A 822 32.64 0.07 17.93
C GLY A 822 32.84 -1.20 18.75
N HIS A 823 33.99 -1.85 18.55
CA HIS A 823 34.43 -2.99 19.34
C HIS A 823 35.97 -3.04 19.37
N VAL A 824 36.56 -3.67 20.38
CA VAL A 824 38.02 -3.87 20.44
C VAL A 824 38.32 -5.29 20.93
N ALA A 825 39.27 -5.95 20.28
CA ALA A 825 39.67 -7.32 20.62
C ALA A 825 41.20 -7.44 20.63
N MET A 826 41.73 -8.52 21.21
CA MET A 826 43.15 -8.83 21.17
C MET A 826 43.46 -9.74 19.99
N VAL A 827 44.49 -9.44 19.20
CA VAL A 827 45.03 -10.35 18.18
C VAL A 827 45.86 -11.42 18.88
N GLU A 828 45.37 -12.66 18.87
CA GLU A 828 45.99 -13.79 19.59
C GLU A 828 46.96 -14.58 18.71
N TYR A 829 46.69 -14.69 17.41
CA TYR A 829 47.54 -15.41 16.47
C TYR A 829 47.32 -14.89 15.05
N VAL A 830 48.34 -14.94 14.19
CA VAL A 830 48.24 -14.60 12.77
C VAL A 830 48.63 -15.83 11.96
N ASN A 831 47.74 -16.29 11.08
CA ASN A 831 47.95 -17.42 10.20
C ASN A 831 48.83 -17.02 8.99
N SER A 832 49.40 -18.02 8.33
CA SER A 832 50.26 -17.83 7.15
C SER A 832 49.55 -17.25 5.92
N ASP A 833 48.22 -17.27 5.89
CA ASP A 833 47.38 -16.69 4.83
C ASP A 833 46.99 -15.22 5.09
N GLY A 834 47.47 -14.63 6.19
CA GLY A 834 47.13 -13.26 6.61
C GLY A 834 45.81 -13.12 7.36
N SER A 835 45.05 -14.20 7.55
CA SER A 835 43.95 -14.22 8.52
C SER A 835 44.50 -14.28 9.94
N PHE A 836 43.73 -13.83 10.94
CA PHE A 836 44.19 -13.76 12.32
C PHE A 836 43.08 -14.13 13.30
N LEU A 837 43.47 -14.83 14.37
CA LEU A 837 42.60 -15.13 15.51
C LEU A 837 42.53 -13.92 16.43
N ILE A 838 41.33 -13.59 16.86
CA ILE A 838 41.07 -12.63 17.93
C ILE A 838 40.46 -13.31 19.16
N SER A 839 40.68 -12.72 20.33
CA SER A 839 39.91 -12.97 21.55
C SER A 839 39.20 -11.69 21.98
N GLU A 840 37.93 -11.81 22.33
CA GLU A 840 37.04 -10.67 22.56
C GLU A 840 36.05 -10.93 23.70
N MET A 841 35.40 -9.87 24.18
CA MET A 841 34.43 -9.95 25.27
C MET A 841 33.23 -9.03 25.02
N ASN A 842 32.04 -9.43 25.46
CA ASN A 842 30.79 -8.69 25.31
C ASN A 842 30.35 -8.47 23.84
N VAL A 843 30.52 -9.51 23.02
CA VAL A 843 29.70 -9.68 21.79
C VAL A 843 28.36 -10.35 22.13
N GLN A 844 28.34 -11.21 23.15
CA GLN A 844 27.15 -11.96 23.61
C GLN A 844 26.71 -11.60 25.04
N GLY A 845 27.04 -10.39 25.50
CA GLY A 845 26.79 -9.93 26.88
C GLY A 845 28.04 -9.88 27.75
N ALA A 846 27.99 -9.08 28.83
CA ALA A 846 29.14 -8.81 29.69
C ALA A 846 29.77 -10.09 30.26
N TYR A 847 31.11 -10.12 30.33
CA TYR A 847 31.92 -11.29 30.69
C TYR A 847 31.81 -12.51 29.75
N SER A 848 30.99 -12.48 28.70
CA SER A 848 30.97 -13.54 27.69
C SER A 848 32.16 -13.41 26.74
N MET A 849 32.94 -14.48 26.62
CA MET A 849 34.16 -14.55 25.81
C MET A 849 33.89 -15.09 24.40
N GLY A 850 34.50 -14.44 23.39
CA GLY A 850 34.47 -14.86 21.99
C GLY A 850 35.87 -15.12 21.43
N TRP A 851 35.96 -16.07 20.49
CA TRP A 851 37.12 -16.28 19.64
C TRP A 851 36.70 -16.38 18.17
N ARG A 852 37.26 -15.51 17.32
CA ARG A 852 36.96 -15.46 15.88
C ARG A 852 38.24 -15.45 15.08
N VAL A 853 38.25 -16.11 13.91
CA VAL A 853 39.30 -15.90 12.91
C VAL A 853 38.76 -14.94 11.86
N LEU A 854 39.46 -13.82 11.66
CA LEU A 854 39.07 -12.75 10.74
C LEU A 854 40.15 -12.56 9.66
N THR A 855 39.77 -11.94 8.56
CA THR A 855 40.71 -11.43 7.54
C THR A 855 40.48 -9.94 7.41
N LYS A 856 41.55 -9.15 7.42
CA LYS A 856 41.49 -7.69 7.55
C LYS A 856 40.50 -7.04 6.57
N GLN A 857 39.58 -6.25 7.10
CA GLN A 857 38.63 -5.44 6.34
C GLN A 857 38.94 -3.93 6.41
N PRO A 858 38.31 -3.10 5.56
CA PRO A 858 38.22 -1.67 5.81
C PRO A 858 37.60 -1.38 7.19
N ASN A 859 37.92 -0.22 7.78
CA ASN A 859 37.44 0.21 9.11
C ASN A 859 37.95 -0.63 10.30
N GLU A 860 38.97 -1.46 10.09
CA GLU A 860 39.74 -2.17 11.11
C GLU A 860 41.15 -1.59 11.25
N TYR A 861 41.56 -1.28 12.48
CA TYR A 861 42.86 -0.69 12.80
C TYR A 861 43.59 -1.51 13.86
N PHE A 862 44.88 -1.78 13.68
CA PHE A 862 45.68 -2.48 14.68
C PHE A 862 46.47 -1.46 15.51
N MET A 863 46.20 -1.40 16.81
CA MET A 863 46.99 -0.66 17.77
C MET A 863 48.09 -1.57 18.33
N ARG A 864 49.33 -1.30 17.92
CA ARG A 864 50.53 -1.94 18.45
C ARG A 864 51.08 -1.09 19.58
N VAL A 865 51.32 -1.71 20.72
CA VAL A 865 52.12 -1.16 21.84
C VAL A 865 53.39 -1.98 21.91
N GLU A 866 54.54 -1.31 22.01
CA GLU A 866 55.88 -1.91 22.03
C GLU A 866 56.43 -2.09 23.45
#